data_AF-A0A1M8A317-F1
#
_entry.id   AF-A0A1M8A317-F1
#
_cell.length_a   1.000
_cell.length_b   1.000
_cell.length_c   1.000
_cell.angle_alpha   90.00
_cell.angle_beta   90.00
_cell.angle_gamma   90.00
#
_symmetry.space_group_name_H-M   'P 1'
#
loop_
_entity.id
_entity.type
_entity.pdbx_description
1 polymer ?
#
loop_
_entity_poly.entity_id
_entity_poly.type
_entity_poly.pdbx_seq_one_letter_code
_entity_poly.pdbx_strand_id
1 'polypeptide(L)'
;MGPLGRAYHSRPSLSILRYSQSSWPKIALGRRKLLQGRTTETKKWYIKRGARMGRFFPIFSNMAPVATAEKSTTDGEEPTTFKSTHFSSFDVTDQVFYETEDAAAIVNLKPVVPGHVLVIPRVHYKRLADVPPAELAAMFDVVQKVGRVVEHAFSGDSLSIAIQDGASAGQTVNHVHVHILPRRPRDIEPNDKVYDLLDKFGLELRDVHQGKQMDSERKPRTKEQMREEAQWLKSQCSQLLGKQRPGKLPVTLLSGFLGSGKTTLLRHILSSPDHGLRIAVIVNDMSELNIDAQLIAGRRLIQGNEHLVEMSNGCVCCTLRADLLEEVAALARDRHIDYLVIESSGISEPMQVAETFSAEFSANAVEDEKLAAILQRGGLPAVAQLDTCCTVVDAASVFHDFHTSDFLVDRHAGMVPEEDDRNISDLMVDQLEFADCVIVNKADLVSGEALKQVISLVKKLNPEANIIPATHGKIDVKKVLGTKSFSFEKAAMSAGWLRSLIEGHKPESEEYGISSFVYRSRRPFHPQRLWNTIRECFVVIQEEFMDDGEVGEEEVEEGHEAGEHKEDIEVDDEEQPALRPDARLASKRKSEVWNPLLRSKGFLWLATRPMLFGEWSQAGVMLTLTGGARWRCEVPRDEWPEDPDVIEAIRRDFDPDTPWGDRRQELVFIGNGINHELIRMTMNSCLLNDEEWSQWVNIMSSDESMEDKQNQLVDLFDDGFEDWIDHENDEHVHNMDYESAMDEA
;
A
#
# COMPACT_ATOMS: atom_id res chain seq x y z
N MET A 1 -40.73 6.41 56.50
CA MET A 1 -42.07 7.02 56.61
C MET A 1 -42.57 7.29 55.19
N GLY A 2 -43.84 7.04 54.88
CA GLY A 2 -44.48 7.50 53.62
C GLY A 2 -45.16 8.87 53.82
N PRO A 3 -46.28 9.20 53.10
CA PRO A 3 -46.99 8.35 52.13
C PRO A 3 -47.72 9.08 50.95
N LEU A 4 -48.53 8.30 50.19
CA LEU A 4 -49.69 8.69 49.33
C LEU A 4 -49.43 9.38 47.96
N GLY A 5 -50.13 9.01 46.86
CA GLY A 5 -50.95 7.81 46.63
C GLY A 5 -51.94 7.84 45.42
N ARG A 6 -52.30 6.61 44.96
CA ARG A 6 -53.55 6.17 44.26
C ARG A 6 -53.92 6.70 42.84
N ALA A 7 -54.70 5.99 42.00
CA ALA A 7 -54.96 4.52 41.81
C ALA A 7 -55.91 4.26 40.61
N TYR A 8 -55.91 3.00 40.11
CA TYR A 8 -56.94 2.32 39.27
C TYR A 8 -57.16 2.82 37.82
N HIS A 9 -57.39 1.98 36.79
CA HIS A 9 -57.57 0.51 36.64
C HIS A 9 -57.05 0.10 35.23
N SER A 10 -56.97 -1.14 34.72
CA SER A 10 -57.39 -2.50 35.16
C SER A 10 -56.46 -3.59 34.52
N ARG A 11 -56.95 -4.80 34.19
CA ARG A 11 -56.27 -5.89 33.45
C ARG A 11 -57.31 -6.67 32.60
N PRO A 12 -56.93 -7.67 31.76
CA PRO A 12 -56.61 -9.02 32.24
C PRO A 12 -55.22 -9.54 31.80
N SER A 13 -54.67 -10.46 32.60
CA SER A 13 -53.38 -11.12 32.38
C SER A 13 -53.55 -12.50 31.75
N LEU A 14 -52.75 -12.81 30.71
CA LEU A 14 -52.66 -14.16 30.15
C LEU A 14 -51.62 -15.02 30.88
N SER A 15 -51.95 -16.30 31.05
CA SER A 15 -51.23 -17.28 31.85
C SER A 15 -50.10 -17.98 31.08
N ILE A 16 -48.92 -18.06 31.69
CA ILE A 16 -47.84 -18.95 31.24
C ILE A 16 -48.17 -20.39 31.67
N LEU A 17 -48.37 -21.31 30.70
CA LEU A 17 -48.27 -22.76 30.93
C LEU A 17 -48.13 -23.55 29.60
N ARG A 18 -46.95 -24.16 29.43
CA ARG A 18 -46.62 -25.42 28.70
C ARG A 18 -47.54 -25.92 27.57
N TYR A 19 -46.98 -26.01 26.36
CA TYR A 19 -47.06 -27.16 25.43
C TYR A 19 -45.74 -27.17 24.62
N SER A 20 -45.20 -28.24 24.04
CA SER A 20 -45.30 -29.70 24.18
C SER A 20 -44.54 -30.25 22.97
N GLN A 21 -43.24 -30.54 23.10
CA GLN A 21 -42.52 -31.29 22.07
C GLN A 21 -42.91 -32.78 22.13
N SER A 22 -43.59 -33.29 21.10
CA SER A 22 -43.51 -34.71 20.73
C SER A 22 -44.31 -35.01 19.45
N SER A 23 -43.65 -35.55 18.41
CA SER A 23 -44.13 -36.71 17.64
C SER A 23 -43.23 -37.08 16.44
N TRP A 24 -42.04 -37.63 16.68
CA TRP A 24 -41.40 -38.58 15.76
C TRP A 24 -40.81 -39.77 16.57
N PRO A 25 -40.74 -41.00 16.02
CA PRO A 25 -40.75 -42.21 16.87
C PRO A 25 -39.39 -42.69 17.41
N LYS A 26 -39.48 -43.51 18.46
CA LYS A 26 -38.37 -44.12 19.23
C LYS A 26 -37.64 -45.25 18.49
N ILE A 27 -36.48 -45.61 19.09
CA ILE A 27 -35.75 -46.92 19.18
C ILE A 27 -34.26 -46.68 18.81
N ALA A 28 -33.23 -47.12 19.56
CA ALA A 28 -33.16 -48.17 20.59
C ALA A 28 -32.27 -47.83 21.86
N LEU A 29 -31.45 -48.80 22.27
CA LEU A 29 -30.52 -48.93 23.41
C LEU A 29 -29.11 -48.33 23.12
N GLY A 30 -28.19 -48.10 24.06
CA GLY A 30 -28.27 -48.17 25.53
C GLY A 30 -26.92 -48.39 26.26
N ARG A 31 -26.72 -47.66 27.38
CA ARG A 31 -25.85 -47.95 28.56
C ARG A 31 -24.29 -47.95 28.47
N ARG A 32 -23.74 -46.96 29.22
CA ARG A 32 -22.76 -47.06 30.35
C ARG A 32 -21.22 -47.18 30.12
N LYS A 33 -20.55 -46.21 30.77
CA LYS A 33 -19.31 -46.26 31.59
C LYS A 33 -17.97 -46.58 30.89
N LEU A 34 -17.01 -45.63 30.85
CA LEU A 34 -16.04 -45.22 31.90
C LEU A 34 -14.86 -46.22 32.07
N LEU A 35 -13.63 -45.80 31.73
CA LEU A 35 -12.38 -45.91 32.52
C LEU A 35 -11.10 -45.55 31.70
N GLN A 36 -10.29 -44.65 32.27
CA GLN A 36 -8.82 -44.66 32.43
C GLN A 36 -7.83 -45.19 31.34
N GLY A 37 -7.00 -44.28 30.81
CA GLY A 37 -5.53 -44.28 31.02
C GLY A 37 -4.57 -45.11 30.14
N ARG A 38 -3.33 -44.57 29.99
CA ARG A 38 -2.03 -45.19 29.57
C ARG A 38 -1.66 -45.32 28.08
N THR A 39 -0.74 -44.43 27.65
CA THR A 39 0.63 -44.66 27.07
C THR A 39 0.91 -45.64 25.90
N THR A 40 2.05 -45.35 25.24
CA THR A 40 2.97 -46.18 24.40
C THR A 40 2.78 -46.32 22.87
N GLU A 41 3.82 -45.85 22.17
CA GLU A 41 4.52 -46.39 20.97
C GLU A 41 3.80 -46.90 19.71
N THR A 42 4.24 -46.39 18.54
CA THR A 42 4.65 -47.19 17.34
C THR A 42 5.29 -46.24 16.29
N LYS A 43 6.61 -46.19 16.13
CA LYS A 43 7.54 -47.02 15.32
C LYS A 43 7.57 -46.76 13.79
N LYS A 44 8.76 -46.30 13.35
CA LYS A 44 9.29 -46.16 11.98
C LYS A 44 9.05 -47.39 11.08
N TRP A 45 8.89 -47.16 9.77
CA TRP A 45 9.43 -48.02 8.69
C TRP A 45 9.80 -47.16 7.46
N TYR A 46 10.89 -47.53 6.77
CA TYR A 46 11.49 -46.78 5.64
C TYR A 46 12.06 -47.79 4.61
N ILE A 47 12.36 -47.34 3.38
CA ILE A 47 13.14 -48.04 2.31
C ILE A 47 12.32 -49.14 1.56
N LYS A 48 12.17 -49.13 0.21
CA LYS A 48 13.25 -49.42 -0.75
C LYS A 48 12.98 -49.07 -2.24
N ARG A 49 13.85 -48.20 -2.78
CA ARG A 49 14.52 -48.12 -4.13
C ARG A 49 13.89 -48.72 -5.41
N GLY A 50 14.03 -47.97 -6.52
CA GLY A 50 14.05 -48.50 -7.90
C GLY A 50 13.86 -47.44 -9.02
N ALA A 51 14.70 -46.40 -9.13
CA ALA A 51 15.84 -46.32 -10.05
C ALA A 51 15.55 -46.44 -11.57
N ARG A 52 15.66 -45.32 -12.33
CA ARG A 52 16.63 -45.16 -13.45
C ARG A 52 16.63 -43.76 -14.11
N MET A 53 17.85 -43.24 -14.34
CA MET A 53 18.22 -42.05 -15.12
C MET A 53 17.62 -41.95 -16.52
N GLY A 54 17.51 -40.73 -17.06
CA GLY A 54 16.98 -40.47 -18.41
C GLY A 54 17.32 -39.14 -19.10
N ARG A 55 18.47 -38.51 -18.82
CA ARG A 55 19.13 -37.42 -19.61
C ARG A 55 18.28 -36.20 -20.05
N PHE A 56 18.56 -35.04 -19.44
CA PHE A 56 18.45 -33.74 -20.11
C PHE A 56 19.53 -33.59 -21.19
N PHE A 57 19.21 -32.90 -22.30
CA PHE A 57 20.14 -32.11 -23.12
C PHE A 57 19.35 -30.91 -23.70
N PRO A 58 19.95 -29.73 -23.89
CA PRO A 58 19.22 -28.47 -24.05
C PRO A 58 18.84 -28.15 -25.50
N ILE A 59 17.86 -27.26 -25.67
CA ILE A 59 17.57 -26.60 -26.96
C ILE A 59 17.38 -25.10 -26.70
N PHE A 60 18.35 -24.31 -27.16
CA PHE A 60 18.22 -22.86 -27.31
C PHE A 60 17.32 -22.50 -28.51
N SER A 61 16.80 -21.27 -28.48
CA SER A 61 16.15 -20.53 -29.57
C SER A 61 14.79 -21.06 -30.07
N ASN A 62 13.72 -20.35 -29.69
CA ASN A 62 12.82 -19.62 -30.62
C ASN A 62 11.51 -19.24 -29.90
N MET A 63 11.52 -18.13 -29.16
CA MET A 63 10.29 -17.40 -28.88
C MET A 63 10.13 -16.29 -29.91
N ALA A 64 9.01 -16.31 -30.64
CA ALA A 64 8.68 -15.32 -31.64
C ALA A 64 8.47 -13.94 -30.99
N PRO A 65 8.73 -12.83 -31.71
CA PRO A 65 8.54 -11.49 -31.15
C PRO A 65 7.08 -11.26 -30.78
N VAL A 66 6.85 -10.90 -29.52
CA VAL A 66 5.55 -10.35 -29.07
C VAL A 66 5.34 -9.04 -29.82
N ALA A 67 4.23 -8.94 -30.55
CA ALA A 67 3.95 -7.78 -31.38
C ALA A 67 3.80 -6.52 -30.52
N THR A 68 4.73 -5.58 -30.68
CA THR A 68 4.67 -4.23 -30.11
C THR A 68 3.49 -3.48 -30.72
N ALA A 69 2.41 -3.32 -29.96
CA ALA A 69 1.30 -2.46 -30.35
C ALA A 69 1.71 -1.00 -30.15
N GLU A 70 2.05 -0.32 -31.25
CA GLU A 70 2.37 1.11 -31.27
C GLU A 70 1.22 1.94 -30.68
N LYS A 71 1.50 2.71 -29.62
CA LYS A 71 0.55 3.67 -29.06
C LYS A 71 0.58 4.97 -29.88
N SER A 72 -0.38 5.16 -30.78
CA SER A 72 -0.63 6.49 -31.36
C SER A 72 -1.33 7.37 -30.32
N THR A 73 -0.64 8.40 -29.82
CA THR A 73 -1.23 9.42 -28.96
C THR A 73 -2.05 10.41 -29.79
N THR A 74 -3.34 10.50 -29.51
CA THR A 74 -4.20 11.60 -29.94
C THR A 74 -5.01 12.08 -28.75
N ASP A 75 -4.69 13.28 -28.26
CA ASP A 75 -5.40 13.93 -27.16
C ASP A 75 -6.86 14.27 -27.54
N GLY A 76 -7.79 14.14 -26.60
CA GLY A 76 -9.07 14.87 -26.67
C GLY A 76 -10.39 14.12 -26.39
N GLU A 77 -10.40 12.85 -25.98
CA GLU A 77 -11.65 12.14 -25.66
C GLU A 77 -11.81 11.80 -24.16
N GLU A 78 -13.04 11.94 -23.63
CA GLU A 78 -13.38 11.68 -22.23
C GLU A 78 -13.27 10.18 -21.89
N PRO A 79 -12.43 9.77 -20.92
CA PRO A 79 -12.21 8.36 -20.59
C PRO A 79 -13.35 7.79 -19.73
N THR A 80 -14.47 7.44 -20.36
CA THR A 80 -15.66 6.89 -19.67
C THR A 80 -16.20 5.57 -20.22
N THR A 81 -15.69 5.09 -21.37
CA THR A 81 -16.16 3.85 -22.00
C THR A 81 -15.34 2.64 -21.58
N PHE A 82 -16.03 1.64 -21.02
CA PHE A 82 -15.50 0.27 -20.99
C PHE A 82 -15.34 -0.23 -22.43
N LYS A 83 -14.51 -1.27 -22.64
CA LYS A 83 -14.34 -1.92 -23.96
C LYS A 83 -15.68 -2.33 -24.57
N SER A 84 -15.71 -2.46 -25.90
CA SER A 84 -16.88 -2.85 -26.67
C SER A 84 -17.64 -4.03 -26.05
N THR A 85 -18.91 -3.81 -25.73
CA THR A 85 -19.73 -4.76 -24.97
C THR A 85 -20.45 -5.68 -25.93
N HIS A 86 -20.27 -7.00 -25.73
CA HIS A 86 -20.75 -8.02 -26.65
C HIS A 86 -21.84 -8.88 -26.01
N PHE A 87 -22.99 -9.00 -26.69
CA PHE A 87 -24.03 -9.95 -26.36
C PHE A 87 -23.93 -11.14 -27.33
N SER A 88 -23.28 -12.22 -26.90
CA SER A 88 -22.82 -13.29 -27.81
C SER A 88 -21.92 -12.71 -28.92
N SER A 89 -22.36 -12.75 -30.18
CA SER A 89 -21.62 -12.23 -31.35
C SER A 89 -22.06 -10.83 -31.78
N PHE A 90 -22.93 -10.17 -31.01
CA PHE A 90 -23.47 -8.85 -31.33
C PHE A 90 -22.76 -7.78 -30.48
N ASP A 91 -22.17 -6.77 -31.12
CA ASP A 91 -21.81 -5.53 -30.43
C ASP A 91 -23.10 -4.80 -30.02
N VAL A 92 -23.21 -4.54 -28.71
CA VAL A 92 -24.35 -3.87 -28.07
C VAL A 92 -23.92 -2.61 -27.31
N THR A 93 -22.73 -2.07 -27.57
CA THR A 93 -22.15 -0.93 -26.84
C THR A 93 -23.08 0.28 -26.82
N ASP A 94 -23.68 0.64 -27.97
CA ASP A 94 -24.68 1.71 -28.12
C ASP A 94 -26.01 1.46 -27.36
N GLN A 95 -26.22 0.25 -26.83
CA GLN A 95 -27.45 -0.17 -26.14
C GLN A 95 -27.27 -0.29 -24.62
N VAL A 96 -26.04 -0.13 -24.11
CA VAL A 96 -25.72 -0.17 -22.68
C VAL A 96 -26.17 1.13 -22.00
N PHE A 97 -26.88 1.02 -20.89
CA PHE A 97 -27.33 2.16 -20.09
C PHE A 97 -26.80 2.16 -18.64
N TYR A 98 -26.33 1.02 -18.16
CA TYR A 98 -25.66 0.87 -16.87
C TYR A 98 -24.67 -0.30 -16.95
N GLU A 99 -23.50 -0.18 -16.33
CA GLU A 99 -22.44 -1.18 -16.46
C GLU A 99 -21.47 -1.22 -15.28
N THR A 100 -20.81 -2.35 -15.11
CA THR A 100 -19.78 -2.64 -14.09
C THR A 100 -18.60 -3.36 -14.75
N GLU A 101 -17.64 -3.86 -13.97
CA GLU A 101 -16.56 -4.71 -14.47
C GLU A 101 -17.11 -6.05 -14.98
N ASP A 102 -17.97 -6.71 -14.21
CA ASP A 102 -18.44 -8.07 -14.51
C ASP A 102 -19.74 -8.13 -15.34
N ALA A 103 -20.58 -7.08 -15.32
CA ALA A 103 -21.92 -7.11 -15.93
C ALA A 103 -22.32 -5.79 -16.61
N ALA A 104 -23.25 -5.87 -17.58
CA ALA A 104 -23.81 -4.74 -18.29
C ALA A 104 -25.34 -4.87 -18.43
N ALA A 105 -26.04 -3.73 -18.41
CA ALA A 105 -27.48 -3.64 -18.62
C ALA A 105 -27.78 -2.97 -19.96
N ILE A 106 -28.55 -3.67 -20.81
CA ILE A 106 -28.86 -3.27 -22.18
C ILE A 106 -30.36 -3.18 -22.43
N VAL A 107 -30.78 -2.27 -23.30
CA VAL A 107 -32.16 -2.23 -23.79
C VAL A 107 -32.45 -3.39 -24.74
N ASN A 108 -33.61 -4.04 -24.62
CA ASN A 108 -33.96 -5.22 -25.44
C ASN A 108 -34.27 -4.84 -26.90
N LEU A 109 -33.93 -5.66 -27.90
CA LEU A 109 -34.33 -5.41 -29.30
C LEU A 109 -35.84 -5.54 -29.53
N LYS A 110 -36.49 -6.49 -28.83
CA LYS A 110 -37.92 -6.79 -28.91
C LYS A 110 -38.54 -6.80 -27.50
N PRO A 111 -38.85 -5.63 -26.92
CA PRO A 111 -39.48 -5.55 -25.60
C PRO A 111 -40.82 -6.33 -25.56
N VAL A 112 -41.21 -6.77 -24.37
CA VAL A 112 -42.52 -7.41 -24.12
C VAL A 112 -43.49 -6.36 -23.58
N VAL A 113 -42.98 -5.54 -22.67
CA VAL A 113 -43.60 -4.31 -22.14
C VAL A 113 -42.59 -3.15 -22.30
N PRO A 114 -43.02 -1.89 -22.32
CA PRO A 114 -42.12 -0.74 -22.17
C PRO A 114 -41.22 -0.92 -20.95
N GLY A 115 -39.92 -0.63 -21.08
CA GLY A 115 -38.93 -0.87 -20.02
C GLY A 115 -38.46 -2.31 -19.86
N HIS A 116 -38.83 -3.24 -20.75
CA HIS A 116 -38.16 -4.54 -20.79
C HIS A 116 -36.68 -4.37 -21.20
N VAL A 117 -35.78 -4.58 -20.24
CA VAL A 117 -34.32 -4.55 -20.38
C VAL A 117 -33.71 -5.91 -20.07
N LEU A 118 -32.43 -6.09 -20.41
CA LEU A 118 -31.64 -7.27 -20.10
C LEU A 118 -30.43 -6.88 -19.25
N VAL A 119 -30.01 -7.74 -18.32
CA VAL A 119 -28.69 -7.69 -17.67
C VAL A 119 -27.89 -8.91 -18.11
N ILE A 120 -26.65 -8.70 -18.51
CA ILE A 120 -25.75 -9.71 -19.08
C ILE A 120 -24.39 -9.69 -18.36
N PRO A 121 -23.69 -10.82 -18.22
CA PRO A 121 -22.27 -10.81 -17.85
C PRO A 121 -21.44 -10.26 -19.02
N ARG A 122 -20.29 -9.64 -18.74
CA ARG A 122 -19.34 -9.21 -19.80
C ARG A 122 -18.64 -10.38 -20.46
N VAL A 123 -18.34 -11.43 -19.69
CA VAL A 123 -17.72 -12.65 -20.20
C VAL A 123 -18.78 -13.56 -20.83
N HIS A 124 -18.44 -14.22 -21.94
CA HIS A 124 -19.38 -15.03 -22.70
C HIS A 124 -19.64 -16.41 -22.06
N TYR A 125 -20.73 -16.50 -21.29
CA TYR A 125 -21.26 -17.76 -20.77
C TYR A 125 -22.50 -18.21 -21.55
N LYS A 126 -22.59 -19.50 -21.88
CA LYS A 126 -23.74 -20.04 -22.63
C LYS A 126 -24.89 -20.40 -21.71
N ARG A 127 -24.57 -21.03 -20.58
CA ARG A 127 -25.50 -21.48 -19.54
C ARG A 127 -25.25 -20.76 -18.22
N LEU A 128 -26.29 -20.62 -17.42
CA LEU A 128 -26.19 -20.01 -16.09
C LEU A 128 -25.24 -20.79 -15.16
N ALA A 129 -25.16 -22.11 -15.35
CA ALA A 129 -24.24 -23.00 -14.63
C ALA A 129 -22.76 -22.83 -15.03
N ASP A 130 -22.47 -22.15 -16.14
CA ASP A 130 -21.09 -21.85 -16.57
C ASP A 130 -20.53 -20.59 -15.87
N VAL A 131 -21.38 -19.78 -15.24
CA VAL A 131 -21.01 -18.49 -14.63
C VAL A 131 -20.37 -18.71 -13.25
N PRO A 132 -19.16 -18.19 -12.97
CA PRO A 132 -18.52 -18.27 -11.66
C PRO A 132 -19.39 -17.64 -10.55
N PRO A 133 -19.40 -18.17 -9.31
CA PRO A 133 -20.25 -17.66 -8.24
C PRO A 133 -20.08 -16.16 -7.92
N ALA A 134 -18.86 -15.64 -8.02
CA ALA A 134 -18.57 -14.22 -7.79
C ALA A 134 -19.18 -13.31 -8.89
N GLU A 135 -18.99 -13.67 -10.16
CA GLU A 135 -19.57 -12.95 -11.30
C GLU A 135 -21.10 -13.07 -11.33
N LEU A 136 -21.64 -14.24 -10.95
CA LEU A 136 -23.08 -14.44 -10.79
C LEU A 136 -23.66 -13.51 -9.71
N ALA A 137 -22.99 -13.37 -8.57
CA ALA A 137 -23.39 -12.45 -7.51
C ALA A 137 -23.32 -10.98 -7.98
N ALA A 138 -22.25 -10.58 -8.67
CA ALA A 138 -22.09 -9.24 -9.24
C ALA A 138 -23.17 -8.93 -10.29
N MET A 139 -23.50 -9.89 -11.17
CA MET A 139 -24.59 -9.74 -12.14
C MET A 139 -25.93 -9.54 -11.45
N PHE A 140 -26.22 -10.26 -10.36
CA PHE A 140 -27.47 -10.11 -9.62
C PHE A 140 -27.56 -8.82 -8.77
N ASP A 141 -26.43 -8.26 -8.32
CA ASP A 141 -26.38 -6.89 -7.78
C ASP A 141 -26.79 -5.87 -8.86
N VAL A 142 -26.28 -5.99 -10.08
CA VAL A 142 -26.73 -5.16 -11.22
C VAL A 142 -28.22 -5.37 -11.51
N VAL A 143 -28.73 -6.61 -11.50
CA VAL A 143 -30.18 -6.88 -11.63
C VAL A 143 -31.00 -6.15 -10.57
N GLN A 144 -30.55 -6.15 -9.31
CA GLN A 144 -31.26 -5.47 -8.23
C GLN A 144 -31.23 -3.95 -8.40
N LYS A 145 -30.07 -3.36 -8.74
CA LYS A 145 -29.90 -1.91 -8.96
C LYS A 145 -30.71 -1.43 -10.16
N VAL A 146 -30.57 -2.08 -11.31
CA VAL A 146 -31.29 -1.77 -12.55
C VAL A 146 -32.79 -2.01 -12.40
N GLY A 147 -33.20 -3.05 -11.68
CA GLY A 147 -34.60 -3.33 -11.36
C GLY A 147 -35.30 -2.14 -10.72
N ARG A 148 -34.72 -1.56 -9.66
CA ARG A 148 -35.27 -0.36 -8.99
C ARG A 148 -35.37 0.84 -9.94
N VAL A 149 -34.36 1.05 -10.80
CA VAL A 149 -34.36 2.14 -11.79
C VAL A 149 -35.50 1.95 -12.79
N VAL A 150 -35.65 0.76 -13.35
CA VAL A 150 -36.65 0.46 -14.38
C VAL A 150 -38.08 0.47 -13.81
N GLU A 151 -38.28 -0.03 -12.60
CA GLU A 151 -39.56 0.07 -11.88
C GLU A 151 -39.97 1.53 -11.70
N HIS A 152 -39.08 2.37 -11.17
CA HIS A 152 -39.34 3.80 -10.97
C HIS A 152 -39.55 4.55 -12.30
N ALA A 153 -38.62 4.42 -13.24
CA ALA A 153 -38.59 5.17 -14.50
C ALA A 153 -39.82 4.89 -15.39
N PHE A 154 -40.37 3.67 -15.33
CA PHE A 154 -41.59 3.31 -16.06
C PHE A 154 -42.86 3.31 -15.20
N SER A 155 -42.81 3.78 -13.95
CA SER A 155 -43.94 3.76 -13.02
C SER A 155 -44.60 2.38 -12.95
N GLY A 156 -43.78 1.37 -12.64
CA GLY A 156 -44.22 0.04 -12.22
C GLY A 156 -44.37 -0.04 -10.70
N ASP A 157 -45.13 -1.03 -10.25
CA ASP A 157 -45.33 -1.34 -8.82
C ASP A 157 -44.61 -2.64 -8.41
N SER A 158 -44.01 -3.35 -9.38
CA SER A 158 -43.27 -4.60 -9.19
C SER A 158 -42.45 -4.96 -10.44
N LEU A 159 -41.62 -5.99 -10.34
CA LEU A 159 -40.82 -6.54 -11.45
C LEU A 159 -41.18 -8.00 -11.75
N SER A 160 -41.01 -8.40 -13.01
CA SER A 160 -40.78 -9.80 -13.38
C SER A 160 -39.33 -9.96 -13.79
N ILE A 161 -38.64 -10.87 -13.12
CA ILE A 161 -37.24 -11.24 -13.38
C ILE A 161 -37.24 -12.67 -13.90
N ALA A 162 -36.63 -12.92 -15.05
CA ALA A 162 -36.63 -14.24 -15.69
C ALA A 162 -35.30 -14.54 -16.38
N ILE A 163 -34.90 -15.81 -16.36
CA ILE A 163 -33.73 -16.33 -17.09
C ILE A 163 -34.21 -17.51 -17.94
N GLN A 164 -33.89 -17.49 -19.22
CA GLN A 164 -34.09 -18.62 -20.13
C GLN A 164 -32.74 -19.33 -20.29
N ASP A 165 -32.52 -20.39 -19.53
CA ASP A 165 -31.25 -21.11 -19.51
C ASP A 165 -31.28 -22.34 -20.43
N GLY A 166 -30.66 -22.22 -21.61
CA GLY A 166 -30.64 -23.24 -22.66
C GLY A 166 -31.80 -23.13 -23.66
N ALA A 167 -31.55 -23.61 -24.89
CA ALA A 167 -32.51 -23.50 -26.01
C ALA A 167 -33.90 -24.09 -25.70
N SER A 168 -33.97 -25.21 -24.97
CA SER A 168 -35.25 -25.82 -24.55
C SER A 168 -36.05 -24.98 -23.54
N ALA A 169 -35.41 -24.05 -22.83
CA ALA A 169 -36.06 -23.07 -21.96
C ALA A 169 -36.46 -21.78 -22.71
N GLY A 170 -36.26 -21.74 -24.04
CA GLY A 170 -36.58 -20.59 -24.90
C GLY A 170 -35.41 -19.66 -25.19
N GLN A 171 -34.19 -19.94 -24.71
CA GLN A 171 -33.02 -19.08 -24.89
C GLN A 171 -32.73 -18.84 -26.38
N THR A 172 -32.97 -17.61 -26.86
CA THR A 172 -32.83 -17.25 -28.29
C THR A 172 -31.44 -16.76 -28.67
N VAL A 173 -30.66 -16.25 -27.71
CA VAL A 173 -29.26 -15.83 -27.87
C VAL A 173 -28.41 -16.67 -26.95
N ASN A 174 -27.34 -17.27 -27.47
CA ASN A 174 -26.48 -18.24 -26.78
C ASN A 174 -25.52 -17.58 -25.77
N HIS A 175 -26.05 -16.69 -24.94
CA HIS A 175 -25.36 -15.97 -23.89
C HIS A 175 -26.31 -15.84 -22.69
N VAL A 176 -25.81 -15.92 -21.46
CA VAL A 176 -26.62 -15.73 -20.24
C VAL A 176 -27.19 -14.32 -20.21
N HIS A 177 -28.50 -14.18 -19.98
CA HIS A 177 -29.13 -12.88 -19.79
C HIS A 177 -30.32 -12.97 -18.85
N VAL A 178 -30.44 -11.98 -17.98
CA VAL A 178 -31.55 -11.81 -17.05
C VAL A 178 -32.51 -10.78 -17.64
N HIS A 179 -33.73 -11.20 -17.95
CA HIS A 179 -34.81 -10.31 -18.34
C HIS A 179 -35.36 -9.58 -17.12
N ILE A 180 -35.50 -8.26 -17.21
CA ILE A 180 -36.18 -7.42 -16.22
C ILE A 180 -37.34 -6.71 -16.92
N LEU A 181 -38.56 -6.91 -16.41
CA LEU A 181 -39.78 -6.32 -16.95
C LEU A 181 -40.51 -5.56 -15.84
N PRO A 182 -40.73 -4.24 -15.94
CA PRO A 182 -41.55 -3.51 -14.99
C PRO A 182 -43.01 -3.90 -15.17
N ARG A 183 -43.74 -4.02 -14.05
CA ARG A 183 -45.10 -4.55 -13.99
C ARG A 183 -46.04 -3.53 -13.34
N ARG A 184 -47.30 -3.52 -13.80
CA ARG A 184 -48.37 -2.67 -13.27
C ARG A 184 -49.58 -3.51 -12.85
N PRO A 185 -50.44 -3.03 -11.94
CA PRO A 185 -51.61 -3.77 -11.52
C PRO A 185 -52.49 -4.18 -12.70
N ARG A 186 -52.72 -5.50 -12.83
CA ARG A 186 -53.55 -6.15 -13.88
C ARG A 186 -52.96 -6.17 -15.30
N ASP A 187 -51.65 -6.03 -15.47
CA ASP A 187 -51.00 -6.15 -16.78
C ASP A 187 -50.94 -7.59 -17.34
N ILE A 188 -50.92 -8.60 -16.46
CA ILE A 188 -51.18 -10.02 -16.74
C ILE A 188 -52.09 -10.54 -15.62
N GLU A 189 -52.87 -11.59 -15.88
CA GLU A 189 -53.60 -12.28 -14.82
C GLU A 189 -52.63 -12.90 -13.77
N PRO A 190 -53.06 -13.04 -12.49
CA PRO A 190 -52.24 -13.65 -11.45
C PRO A 190 -51.75 -15.04 -11.85
N ASN A 191 -50.43 -15.21 -11.92
CA ASN A 191 -49.80 -16.40 -12.51
C ASN A 191 -50.08 -17.68 -11.70
N ASP A 192 -50.39 -17.56 -10.41
CA ASP A 192 -50.73 -18.70 -9.53
C ASP A 192 -51.99 -19.45 -10.00
N LYS A 193 -52.87 -18.80 -10.78
CA LYS A 193 -54.01 -19.47 -11.44
C LYS A 193 -53.59 -20.51 -12.49
N VAL A 194 -52.32 -20.55 -12.90
CA VAL A 194 -51.80 -21.67 -13.72
C VAL A 194 -51.91 -22.98 -12.96
N TYR A 195 -51.67 -22.99 -11.64
CA TYR A 195 -51.84 -24.20 -10.83
C TYR A 195 -53.33 -24.60 -10.74
N ASP A 196 -54.24 -23.63 -10.51
CA ASP A 196 -55.69 -23.87 -10.54
C ASP A 196 -56.19 -24.44 -11.89
N LEU A 197 -55.55 -24.05 -13.01
CA LEU A 197 -55.87 -24.52 -14.36
C LEU A 197 -55.28 -25.90 -14.65
N LEU A 198 -54.05 -26.19 -14.20
CA LEU A 198 -53.43 -27.50 -14.28
C LEU A 198 -54.25 -28.54 -13.50
N ASP A 199 -54.63 -28.22 -12.26
CA ASP A 199 -55.47 -29.07 -11.41
C ASP A 199 -56.88 -29.28 -11.99
N LYS A 200 -57.48 -28.25 -12.62
CA LYS A 200 -58.82 -28.37 -13.22
C LYS A 200 -58.89 -29.19 -14.50
N PHE A 201 -57.82 -29.21 -15.29
CA PHE A 201 -57.83 -29.85 -16.62
C PHE A 201 -57.15 -31.22 -16.66
N GLY A 202 -56.41 -31.63 -15.63
CA GLY A 202 -55.78 -32.95 -15.58
C GLY A 202 -54.78 -33.19 -16.73
N LEU A 203 -54.19 -32.12 -17.26
CA LEU A 203 -53.27 -32.16 -18.39
C LEU A 203 -51.87 -32.52 -17.90
N GLU A 204 -51.25 -33.55 -18.49
CA GLU A 204 -49.79 -33.67 -18.42
C GLU A 204 -49.16 -32.41 -19.04
N LEU A 205 -48.06 -31.91 -18.46
CA LEU A 205 -47.35 -30.67 -18.88
C LEU A 205 -46.88 -30.63 -20.35
N ARG A 206 -47.11 -31.70 -21.12
CA ARG A 206 -46.77 -31.84 -22.54
C ARG A 206 -47.64 -30.99 -23.46
N ASP A 207 -48.91 -30.76 -23.10
CA ASP A 207 -49.85 -30.04 -23.98
C ASP A 207 -49.77 -28.51 -23.91
N VAL A 208 -49.09 -27.96 -22.91
CA VAL A 208 -48.83 -26.50 -22.80
C VAL A 208 -47.85 -26.01 -23.89
N HIS A 209 -47.16 -26.92 -24.57
CA HIS A 209 -46.19 -26.62 -25.64
C HIS A 209 -46.81 -26.35 -27.02
N GLN A 210 -48.12 -26.12 -27.13
CA GLN A 210 -48.70 -25.53 -28.36
C GLN A 210 -48.26 -24.07 -28.51
N GLY A 211 -47.08 -23.89 -29.11
CA GLY A 211 -46.37 -22.64 -29.25
C GLY A 211 -47.15 -21.56 -30.00
N LYS A 212 -47.97 -20.80 -29.27
CA LYS A 212 -48.27 -19.41 -29.64
C LYS A 212 -46.97 -18.62 -29.59
N GLN A 213 -46.33 -18.47 -30.74
CA GLN A 213 -45.27 -17.48 -30.92
C GLN A 213 -45.83 -16.09 -30.61
N MET A 214 -45.66 -15.62 -29.37
CA MET A 214 -45.88 -14.21 -29.00
C MET A 214 -44.89 -13.24 -29.68
N ASP A 215 -43.96 -13.77 -30.48
CA ASP A 215 -42.90 -13.01 -31.14
C ASP A 215 -43.19 -12.65 -32.61
N SER A 216 -44.22 -13.24 -33.23
CA SER A 216 -44.54 -13.03 -34.65
C SER A 216 -45.16 -11.66 -34.95
N GLU A 217 -45.87 -11.05 -33.99
CA GLU A 217 -46.50 -9.73 -34.12
C GLU A 217 -45.62 -8.57 -33.60
N ARG A 218 -44.51 -8.87 -32.91
CA ARG A 218 -43.63 -7.86 -32.29
C ARG A 218 -42.57 -7.36 -33.25
N LYS A 219 -42.68 -6.09 -33.65
CA LYS A 219 -41.68 -5.39 -34.47
C LYS A 219 -40.43 -5.08 -33.63
N PRO A 220 -39.20 -5.34 -34.14
CA PRO A 220 -37.98 -4.93 -33.47
C PRO A 220 -37.83 -3.39 -33.47
N ARG A 221 -37.19 -2.85 -32.43
CA ARG A 221 -36.78 -1.43 -32.37
C ARG A 221 -35.70 -1.14 -33.43
N THR A 222 -35.62 0.12 -33.88
CA THR A 222 -34.44 0.57 -34.66
C THR A 222 -33.25 0.78 -33.74
N LYS A 223 -32.02 0.76 -34.28
CA LYS A 223 -30.81 1.06 -33.49
C LYS A 223 -30.88 2.44 -32.82
N GLU A 224 -31.43 3.43 -33.51
CA GLU A 224 -31.56 4.80 -32.98
C GLU A 224 -32.52 4.85 -31.79
N GLN A 225 -33.71 4.22 -31.89
CA GLN A 225 -34.66 4.12 -30.78
C GLN A 225 -34.05 3.44 -29.55
N MET A 226 -33.21 2.42 -29.77
CA MET A 226 -32.51 1.74 -28.67
C MET A 226 -31.44 2.63 -28.05
N ARG A 227 -30.71 3.41 -28.85
CA ARG A 227 -29.71 4.38 -28.36
C ARG A 227 -30.37 5.50 -27.55
N GLU A 228 -31.46 6.09 -28.05
CA GLU A 228 -32.24 7.11 -27.34
C GLU A 228 -32.75 6.60 -25.98
N GLU A 229 -33.32 5.39 -25.94
CA GLU A 229 -33.81 4.78 -24.70
C GLU A 229 -32.69 4.41 -23.72
N ALA A 230 -31.54 3.95 -24.23
CA ALA A 230 -30.36 3.67 -23.41
C ALA A 230 -29.77 4.96 -22.81
N GLN A 231 -29.65 6.03 -23.59
CA GLN A 231 -29.21 7.34 -23.09
C GLN A 231 -30.17 7.90 -22.04
N TRP A 232 -31.48 7.79 -22.27
CA TRP A 232 -32.49 8.20 -21.29
C TRP A 232 -32.40 7.37 -20.00
N LEU A 233 -32.30 6.03 -20.09
CA LEU A 233 -32.13 5.17 -18.91
C LEU A 233 -30.82 5.44 -18.17
N LYS A 234 -29.72 5.77 -18.87
CA LYS A 234 -28.44 6.17 -18.25
C LYS A 234 -28.59 7.43 -17.39
N SER A 235 -29.46 8.37 -17.80
CA SER A 235 -29.84 9.52 -16.96
C SER A 235 -30.63 9.10 -15.71
N GLN A 236 -31.55 8.14 -15.84
CA GLN A 236 -32.35 7.63 -14.71
C GLN A 236 -31.50 6.85 -13.71
N CYS A 237 -30.57 6.02 -14.18
CA CYS A 237 -29.54 5.39 -13.35
C CYS A 237 -28.72 6.44 -12.59
N SER A 238 -28.24 7.48 -13.28
CA SER A 238 -27.45 8.56 -12.67
C SER A 238 -28.24 9.35 -11.60
N GLN A 239 -29.58 9.46 -11.76
CA GLN A 239 -30.46 10.15 -10.82
C GLN A 239 -30.82 9.30 -9.58
N LEU A 240 -31.01 7.99 -9.74
CA LEU A 240 -31.48 7.10 -8.67
C LEU A 240 -30.36 6.35 -7.94
N LEU A 241 -29.28 6.01 -8.64
CA LEU A 241 -28.12 5.29 -8.09
C LEU A 241 -26.92 6.24 -7.85
N GLY A 242 -27.00 7.48 -8.33
CA GLY A 242 -25.86 8.39 -8.45
C GLY A 242 -25.00 8.08 -9.68
N LYS A 243 -24.10 9.00 -10.04
CA LYS A 243 -23.13 8.80 -11.13
C LYS A 243 -22.15 7.67 -10.80
N GLN A 244 -21.51 7.11 -11.81
CA GLN A 244 -20.40 6.17 -11.64
C GLN A 244 -19.05 6.85 -11.87
N ARG A 245 -18.03 6.51 -11.06
CA ARG A 245 -16.67 7.03 -11.14
C ARG A 245 -15.96 6.55 -12.42
N PRO A 246 -15.45 7.46 -13.27
CA PRO A 246 -14.61 7.09 -14.40
C PRO A 246 -13.21 6.67 -13.95
N GLY A 247 -12.67 5.59 -14.52
CA GLY A 247 -11.29 5.16 -14.25
C GLY A 247 -11.04 4.56 -12.85
N LYS A 248 -9.79 4.64 -12.39
CA LYS A 248 -9.33 4.04 -11.13
C LYS A 248 -9.90 4.77 -9.91
N LEU A 249 -9.87 4.14 -8.73
CA LEU A 249 -10.18 4.80 -7.45
C LEU A 249 -9.00 5.69 -7.04
N PRO A 250 -9.13 7.03 -7.00
CA PRO A 250 -8.11 7.89 -6.43
C PRO A 250 -8.07 7.74 -4.91
N VAL A 251 -6.86 7.74 -4.36
CA VAL A 251 -6.59 7.45 -2.95
C VAL A 251 -5.72 8.53 -2.33
N THR A 252 -6.16 9.12 -1.21
CA THR A 252 -5.26 9.87 -0.32
C THR A 252 -4.74 8.95 0.78
N LEU A 253 -3.43 8.87 0.94
CA LEU A 253 -2.79 8.29 2.11
C LEU A 253 -2.65 9.39 3.18
N LEU A 254 -3.18 9.16 4.38
CA LEU A 254 -3.11 10.07 5.52
C LEU A 254 -2.20 9.49 6.60
N SER A 255 -1.03 10.09 6.76
CA SER A 255 0.05 9.68 7.67
C SER A 255 0.38 10.77 8.69
N GLY A 256 1.34 10.51 9.59
CA GLY A 256 1.74 11.41 10.68
C GLY A 256 1.64 10.75 12.05
N PHE A 257 2.41 11.25 13.02
CA PHE A 257 2.52 10.66 14.35
C PHE A 257 1.19 10.54 15.14
N LEU A 258 1.18 9.68 16.16
CA LEU A 258 0.04 9.57 17.07
C LEU A 258 -0.23 10.91 17.76
N GLY A 259 -1.50 11.28 17.92
CA GLY A 259 -1.88 12.55 18.54
C GLY A 259 -1.66 13.81 17.69
N SER A 260 -1.07 13.73 16.49
CA SER A 260 -0.91 14.90 15.59
C SER A 260 -2.25 15.46 15.09
N GLY A 261 -3.30 14.63 15.11
CA GLY A 261 -4.68 15.00 14.80
C GLY A 261 -5.22 14.43 13.49
N LYS A 262 -4.59 13.39 12.91
CA LYS A 262 -5.09 12.63 11.74
C LYS A 262 -6.60 12.35 11.80
N THR A 263 -7.06 11.65 12.84
CA THR A 263 -8.48 11.36 13.15
C THR A 263 -9.40 12.59 13.16
N THR A 264 -8.87 13.76 13.59
CA THR A 264 -9.62 15.02 13.62
C THR A 264 -9.71 15.64 12.23
N LEU A 265 -8.62 15.60 11.45
CA LEU A 265 -8.61 15.99 10.03
C LEU A 265 -9.51 15.08 9.19
N LEU A 266 -9.49 13.77 9.43
CA LEU A 266 -10.37 12.80 8.77
C LEU A 266 -11.86 13.12 9.02
N ARG A 267 -12.23 13.43 10.26
CA ARG A 267 -13.59 13.90 10.59
C ARG A 267 -13.94 15.22 9.90
N HIS A 268 -12.99 16.15 9.78
CA HIS A 268 -13.20 17.41 9.03
C HIS A 268 -13.37 17.16 7.53
N ILE A 269 -12.61 16.21 6.95
CA ILE A 269 -12.78 15.77 5.56
C ILE A 269 -14.20 15.23 5.35
N LEU A 270 -14.62 14.23 6.13
CA LEU A 270 -15.93 13.58 5.97
C LEU A 270 -17.12 14.52 6.19
N SER A 271 -17.03 15.41 7.17
CA SER A 271 -18.12 16.36 7.47
C SER A 271 -18.12 17.62 6.60
N SER A 272 -17.17 17.78 5.67
CA SER A 272 -17.08 18.96 4.81
C SER A 272 -18.08 18.89 3.64
N PRO A 273 -18.96 19.88 3.45
CA PRO A 273 -19.84 19.91 2.28
C PRO A 273 -19.09 20.28 0.99
N ASP A 274 -17.81 20.66 1.06
CA ASP A 274 -17.12 21.38 -0.02
C ASP A 274 -16.55 20.47 -1.11
N HIS A 275 -16.34 19.17 -0.84
CA HIS A 275 -15.80 18.21 -1.82
C HIS A 275 -16.86 17.70 -2.79
N GLY A 276 -18.08 17.41 -2.34
CA GLY A 276 -19.16 16.82 -3.15
C GLY A 276 -18.92 15.37 -3.63
N LEU A 277 -17.76 14.79 -3.29
CA LEU A 277 -17.37 13.40 -3.53
C LEU A 277 -18.06 12.43 -2.55
N ARG A 278 -18.38 11.21 -3.00
CA ARG A 278 -18.70 10.06 -2.14
C ARG A 278 -17.40 9.40 -1.70
N ILE A 279 -17.02 9.61 -0.44
CA ILE A 279 -15.74 9.17 0.11
C ILE A 279 -15.92 7.83 0.84
N ALA A 280 -15.06 6.88 0.53
CA ALA A 280 -14.83 5.71 1.38
C ALA A 280 -13.60 5.94 2.26
N VAL A 281 -13.56 5.32 3.43
CA VAL A 281 -12.44 5.44 4.37
C VAL A 281 -12.08 4.08 4.95
N ILE A 282 -10.78 3.80 4.96
CA ILE A 282 -10.16 2.71 5.72
C ILE A 282 -9.42 3.32 6.91
N VAL A 283 -9.75 2.85 8.12
CA VAL A 283 -9.13 3.31 9.38
C VAL A 283 -8.49 2.13 10.11
N ASN A 284 -7.29 2.34 10.62
CA ASN A 284 -6.49 1.33 11.30
C ASN A 284 -6.87 1.12 12.79
N ASP A 285 -7.40 2.14 13.47
CA ASP A 285 -7.87 2.06 14.86
C ASP A 285 -9.18 2.85 15.05
N MET A 286 -10.23 2.17 15.52
CA MET A 286 -11.55 2.76 15.79
C MET A 286 -11.67 3.42 17.17
N SER A 287 -10.74 3.20 18.09
CA SER A 287 -10.90 3.50 19.52
C SER A 287 -10.95 5.01 19.85
N GLU A 288 -10.30 5.86 19.04
CA GLU A 288 -10.37 7.33 19.16
C GLU A 288 -11.61 7.94 18.46
N LEU A 289 -12.27 7.19 17.58
CA LEU A 289 -13.49 7.61 16.91
C LEU A 289 -14.71 7.40 17.81
N ASN A 290 -14.89 8.32 18.77
CA ASN A 290 -16.18 8.56 19.44
C ASN A 290 -17.24 9.06 18.42
N ILE A 291 -17.69 8.15 17.57
CA ILE A 291 -18.85 8.28 16.69
C ILE A 291 -20.03 7.66 17.44
N ASP A 292 -21.10 8.44 17.64
CA ASP A 292 -22.19 8.10 18.55
C ASP A 292 -22.73 6.67 18.38
N ALA A 293 -22.98 6.00 19.50
CA ALA A 293 -23.45 4.61 19.59
C ALA A 293 -24.85 4.33 18.96
N GLN A 294 -25.43 5.29 18.23
CA GLN A 294 -26.58 5.08 17.36
C GLN A 294 -26.22 4.51 15.98
N LEU A 295 -24.93 4.40 15.64
CA LEU A 295 -24.46 3.97 14.33
C LEU A 295 -23.98 2.50 14.26
N ILE A 296 -23.67 1.89 15.40
CA ILE A 296 -22.97 0.60 15.43
C ILE A 296 -23.96 -0.57 15.34
N ALA A 297 -24.23 -1.03 14.11
CA ALA A 297 -24.98 -2.25 13.83
C ALA A 297 -24.45 -3.03 12.60
N GLY A 298 -23.13 -3.25 12.53
CA GLY A 298 -22.52 -4.35 11.77
C GLY A 298 -21.82 -4.01 10.44
N ARG A 299 -20.49 -4.11 10.44
CA ARG A 299 -19.55 -4.42 9.32
C ARG A 299 -19.65 -3.65 7.98
N ARG A 300 -20.53 -2.66 7.83
CA ARG A 300 -20.47 -1.66 6.75
C ARG A 300 -21.23 -0.42 7.23
N LEU A 301 -20.50 0.58 7.71
CA LEU A 301 -21.08 1.85 8.12
C LEU A 301 -21.39 2.67 6.86
N ILE A 302 -22.64 2.58 6.41
CA ILE A 302 -23.21 3.46 5.38
C ILE A 302 -23.93 4.58 6.12
N GLN A 303 -23.21 5.67 6.39
CA GLN A 303 -23.80 6.89 6.95
C GLN A 303 -23.94 7.92 5.82
N GLY A 304 -25.11 7.94 5.19
CA GLY A 304 -25.33 8.79 4.01
C GLY A 304 -24.56 8.29 2.78
N ASN A 305 -23.78 9.18 2.17
CA ASN A 305 -23.03 8.94 0.93
C ASN A 305 -21.61 8.39 1.17
N GLU A 306 -21.29 8.05 2.42
CA GLU A 306 -19.95 7.67 2.88
C GLU A 306 -19.90 6.19 3.28
N HIS A 307 -18.76 5.54 3.02
CA HIS A 307 -18.52 4.12 3.28
C HIS A 307 -17.31 3.94 4.19
N LEU A 308 -17.53 3.69 5.48
CA LEU A 308 -16.45 3.42 6.44
C LEU A 308 -16.21 1.90 6.57
N VAL A 309 -14.96 1.48 6.43
CA VAL A 309 -14.48 0.10 6.56
C VAL A 309 -13.41 0.01 7.64
N GLU A 310 -13.53 -1.00 8.49
CA GLU A 310 -12.62 -1.32 9.59
C GLU A 310 -11.76 -2.53 9.21
N MET A 311 -10.45 -2.48 9.44
CA MET A 311 -9.57 -3.63 9.21
C MET A 311 -9.67 -4.63 10.37
N SER A 312 -9.69 -5.92 10.06
CA SER A 312 -10.04 -6.96 11.06
C SER A 312 -8.92 -7.33 12.04
N ASN A 313 -7.65 -7.03 11.70
CA ASN A 313 -6.48 -7.75 12.24
C ASN A 313 -5.26 -6.88 12.62
N GLY A 314 -5.41 -5.62 13.04
CA GLY A 314 -4.29 -4.81 13.58
C GLY A 314 -3.60 -3.88 12.58
N CYS A 315 -2.35 -3.49 12.87
CA CYS A 315 -1.66 -2.35 12.24
C CYS A 315 -1.15 -2.58 10.80
N VAL A 316 -1.52 -1.68 9.87
CA VAL A 316 -1.11 -1.64 8.44
C VAL A 316 0.36 -2.01 8.20
N CYS A 317 1.27 -1.64 9.10
CA CYS A 317 2.71 -1.87 8.98
C CYS A 317 3.20 -3.30 9.29
N CYS A 318 2.48 -4.12 10.07
CA CYS A 318 3.08 -5.34 10.64
C CYS A 318 2.60 -6.67 10.01
N THR A 319 1.45 -6.71 9.33
CA THR A 319 0.93 -7.98 8.74
C THR A 319 -0.16 -7.80 7.66
N LEU A 320 -0.61 -6.58 7.37
CA LEU A 320 -1.91 -6.35 6.69
C LEU A 320 -1.82 -5.83 5.25
N ARG A 321 -0.67 -5.94 4.57
CA ARG A 321 -0.56 -5.53 3.15
C ARG A 321 -1.57 -6.28 2.26
N ALA A 322 -1.88 -7.55 2.57
CA ALA A 322 -2.91 -8.34 1.88
C ALA A 322 -4.35 -7.90 2.22
N ASP A 323 -4.67 -7.68 3.51
CA ASP A 323 -5.99 -7.21 3.97
C ASP A 323 -6.31 -5.82 3.37
N LEU A 324 -5.33 -4.91 3.35
CA LEU A 324 -5.47 -3.59 2.73
C LEU A 324 -5.78 -3.71 1.24
N LEU A 325 -5.06 -4.60 0.55
CA LEU A 325 -5.24 -4.84 -0.88
C LEU A 325 -6.60 -5.47 -1.21
N GLU A 326 -7.11 -6.42 -0.40
CA GLU A 326 -8.44 -7.01 -0.59
C GLU A 326 -9.55 -5.95 -0.41
N GLU A 327 -9.47 -5.09 0.62
CA GLU A 327 -10.45 -4.04 0.86
C GLU A 327 -10.38 -2.89 -0.15
N VAL A 328 -9.18 -2.40 -0.52
CA VAL A 328 -9.02 -1.38 -1.57
C VAL A 328 -9.57 -1.90 -2.91
N ALA A 329 -9.29 -3.17 -3.26
CA ALA A 329 -9.85 -3.79 -4.47
C ALA A 329 -11.38 -3.92 -4.40
N ALA A 330 -11.94 -4.27 -3.25
CA ALA A 330 -13.39 -4.36 -3.05
C ALA A 330 -14.08 -2.99 -3.18
N LEU A 331 -13.51 -1.93 -2.61
CA LEU A 331 -14.01 -0.56 -2.72
C LEU A 331 -13.82 0.00 -4.14
N ALA A 332 -12.72 -0.33 -4.82
CA ALA A 332 -12.46 0.14 -6.18
C ALA A 332 -13.46 -0.41 -7.22
N ARG A 333 -13.98 -1.64 -7.00
CA ARG A 333 -15.07 -2.23 -7.80
C ARG A 333 -16.39 -1.46 -7.66
N ASP A 334 -16.68 -0.88 -6.49
CA ASP A 334 -17.87 -0.04 -6.36
C ASP A 334 -17.65 1.33 -7.02
N ARG A 335 -18.19 1.43 -8.24
CA ARG A 335 -18.17 2.67 -9.03
C ARG A 335 -19.00 3.80 -8.43
N HIS A 336 -19.74 3.57 -7.34
CA HIS A 336 -20.45 4.62 -6.61
C HIS A 336 -19.61 5.26 -5.49
N ILE A 337 -18.37 4.81 -5.28
CA ILE A 337 -17.37 5.53 -4.48
C ILE A 337 -16.56 6.41 -5.43
N ASP A 338 -16.43 7.71 -5.14
CA ASP A 338 -15.66 8.64 -5.96
C ASP A 338 -14.18 8.71 -5.53
N TYR A 339 -13.92 8.49 -4.25
CA TYR A 339 -12.62 8.74 -3.62
C TYR A 339 -12.40 7.85 -2.39
N LEU A 340 -11.15 7.51 -2.08
CA LEU A 340 -10.77 6.77 -0.86
C LEU A 340 -9.75 7.56 -0.03
N VAL A 341 -9.92 7.56 1.29
CA VAL A 341 -8.90 8.01 2.24
C VAL A 341 -8.46 6.83 3.10
N ILE A 342 -7.15 6.63 3.24
CA ILE A 342 -6.57 5.59 4.10
C ILE A 342 -5.85 6.29 5.24
N GLU A 343 -6.29 6.09 6.48
CA GLU A 343 -5.54 6.51 7.68
C GLU A 343 -4.53 5.42 8.06
N SER A 344 -3.24 5.72 7.91
CA SER A 344 -2.16 4.83 8.34
C SER A 344 -1.93 4.93 9.85
N SER A 345 -1.25 3.93 10.44
CA SER A 345 -0.88 4.00 11.85
C SER A 345 0.15 5.11 12.08
N GLY A 346 0.19 5.67 13.30
CA GLY A 346 1.17 6.71 13.65
C GLY A 346 2.64 6.27 13.49
N ILE A 347 2.86 4.95 13.53
CA ILE A 347 4.14 4.25 13.44
C ILE A 347 4.44 3.67 12.04
N SER A 348 3.58 3.93 11.05
CA SER A 348 3.74 3.40 9.69
C SER A 348 4.64 4.28 8.82
N GLU A 349 5.55 3.65 8.07
CA GLU A 349 6.32 4.29 7.01
C GLU A 349 5.44 4.51 5.77
N PRO A 350 5.36 5.74 5.22
CA PRO A 350 4.52 6.00 4.05
C PRO A 350 4.96 5.28 2.78
N MET A 351 6.27 5.07 2.57
CA MET A 351 6.80 4.37 1.39
C MET A 351 6.25 2.93 1.33
N GLN A 352 6.37 2.17 2.43
CA GLN A 352 5.87 0.80 2.53
C GLN A 352 4.37 0.66 2.21
N VAL A 353 3.56 1.66 2.61
CA VAL A 353 2.13 1.67 2.28
C VAL A 353 1.92 2.04 0.81
N ALA A 354 2.71 2.98 0.29
CA ALA A 354 2.59 3.42 -1.09
C ALA A 354 3.04 2.36 -2.11
N GLU A 355 4.07 1.57 -1.80
CA GLU A 355 4.53 0.42 -2.58
C GLU A 355 3.42 -0.59 -2.89
N THR A 356 2.41 -0.74 -2.02
CA THR A 356 1.25 -1.61 -2.31
C THR A 356 0.45 -1.17 -3.54
N PHE A 357 0.60 0.09 -3.96
CA PHE A 357 0.04 0.67 -5.19
C PHE A 357 1.04 0.72 -6.36
N SER A 358 2.22 0.09 -6.24
CA SER A 358 3.22 -0.04 -7.31
C SER A 358 3.00 -1.31 -8.15
N ALA A 359 3.54 -1.32 -9.37
CA ALA A 359 3.44 -2.46 -10.27
C ALA A 359 4.41 -3.61 -9.89
N GLU A 360 5.56 -3.28 -9.32
CA GLU A 360 6.63 -4.22 -8.98
C GLU A 360 6.22 -5.17 -7.85
N PHE A 361 5.53 -4.64 -6.82
CA PHE A 361 4.94 -5.46 -5.76
C PHE A 361 3.98 -6.54 -6.30
N SER A 362 3.31 -6.25 -7.42
CA SER A 362 2.32 -7.17 -7.99
C SER A 362 2.92 -8.43 -8.65
N ALA A 363 4.24 -8.49 -8.82
CA ALA A 363 4.94 -9.65 -9.38
C ALA A 363 5.45 -10.65 -8.30
N ASN A 364 5.77 -10.16 -7.10
CA ASN A 364 6.64 -10.89 -6.16
C ASN A 364 5.94 -11.48 -4.92
N ALA A 365 4.62 -11.30 -4.74
CA ALA A 365 3.91 -11.72 -3.54
C ALA A 365 2.93 -12.89 -3.78
N VAL A 366 3.35 -14.15 -3.54
CA VAL A 366 2.43 -15.32 -3.63
C VAL A 366 2.67 -16.39 -2.56
N GLU A 367 1.88 -16.34 -1.49
CA GLU A 367 1.47 -17.54 -0.71
C GLU A 367 -0.07 -17.67 -0.58
N ASP A 368 -0.86 -16.61 -0.83
CA ASP A 368 -2.32 -16.61 -0.70
C ASP A 368 -3.03 -16.70 -2.08
N GLU A 369 -3.93 -17.69 -2.24
CA GLU A 369 -4.71 -17.92 -3.47
C GLU A 369 -5.63 -16.75 -3.86
N LYS A 370 -6.20 -16.01 -2.90
CA LYS A 370 -7.02 -14.82 -3.17
C LYS A 370 -6.16 -13.67 -3.67
N LEU A 371 -5.02 -13.44 -3.02
CA LEU A 371 -4.06 -12.40 -3.40
C LEU A 371 -3.60 -12.64 -4.84
N ALA A 372 -3.22 -13.88 -5.16
CA ALA A 372 -2.85 -14.30 -6.51
C ALA A 372 -3.92 -13.94 -7.56
N ALA A 373 -5.21 -14.08 -7.26
CA ALA A 373 -6.30 -13.72 -8.18
C ALA A 373 -6.44 -12.21 -8.43
N ILE A 374 -6.01 -11.35 -7.49
CA ILE A 374 -5.97 -9.89 -7.65
C ILE A 374 -4.68 -9.48 -8.39
N LEU A 375 -3.54 -10.07 -8.04
CA LEU A 375 -2.26 -9.82 -8.71
C LEU A 375 -2.27 -10.25 -10.17
N GLN A 376 -2.86 -11.40 -10.51
CA GLN A 376 -3.08 -11.85 -11.91
C GLN A 376 -3.93 -10.87 -12.74
N ARG A 377 -4.70 -9.97 -12.11
CA ARG A 377 -5.48 -8.92 -12.77
C ARG A 377 -4.73 -7.57 -12.86
N GLY A 378 -3.45 -7.53 -12.47
CA GLY A 378 -2.61 -6.33 -12.47
C GLY A 378 -2.56 -5.58 -11.13
N GLY A 379 -2.93 -6.25 -10.03
CA GLY A 379 -2.83 -5.72 -8.66
C GLY A 379 -3.69 -4.49 -8.37
N LEU A 380 -3.37 -3.78 -7.27
CA LEU A 380 -3.97 -2.47 -7.00
C LEU A 380 -3.76 -1.44 -8.12
N PRO A 381 -2.59 -1.35 -8.80
CA PRO A 381 -2.38 -0.39 -9.88
C PRO A 381 -3.42 -0.47 -11.00
N ALA A 382 -4.07 -1.62 -11.22
CA ALA A 382 -5.12 -1.75 -12.22
C ALA A 382 -6.44 -1.03 -11.82
N VAL A 383 -6.76 -0.97 -10.52
CA VAL A 383 -8.09 -0.58 -10.01
C VAL A 383 -8.09 0.70 -9.17
N ALA A 384 -6.98 1.02 -8.51
CA ALA A 384 -6.79 2.18 -7.65
C ALA A 384 -5.48 2.92 -8.01
N GLN A 385 -5.34 4.16 -7.53
CA GLN A 385 -4.14 4.97 -7.72
C GLN A 385 -4.00 5.98 -6.57
N LEU A 386 -2.80 6.10 -6.02
CA LEU A 386 -2.45 7.18 -5.10
C LEU A 386 -2.53 8.53 -5.81
N ASP A 387 -3.30 9.43 -5.23
CA ASP A 387 -3.54 10.80 -5.71
C ASP A 387 -2.70 11.81 -4.92
N THR A 388 -2.66 11.66 -3.59
CA THR A 388 -1.96 12.55 -2.66
C THR A 388 -1.46 11.76 -1.45
N CYS A 389 -0.19 11.92 -1.06
CA CYS A 389 0.32 11.49 0.24
C CYS A 389 0.39 12.68 1.20
N CYS A 390 -0.36 12.62 2.30
CA CYS A 390 -0.60 13.72 3.21
C CYS A 390 -0.13 13.38 4.63
N THR A 391 0.77 14.18 5.20
CA THR A 391 1.31 13.97 6.55
C THR A 391 0.82 15.06 7.50
N VAL A 392 0.29 14.67 8.66
CA VAL A 392 -0.14 15.59 9.73
C VAL A 392 0.93 15.67 10.81
N VAL A 393 1.47 16.86 11.02
CA VAL A 393 2.46 17.16 12.06
C VAL A 393 1.87 18.08 13.13
N ASP A 394 2.23 17.87 14.38
CA ASP A 394 1.85 18.73 15.50
C ASP A 394 2.85 19.89 15.64
N ALA A 395 2.37 21.12 15.42
CA ALA A 395 3.20 22.32 15.55
C ALA A 395 3.79 22.50 16.97
N ALA A 396 3.15 21.98 18.00
CA ALA A 396 3.57 22.12 19.39
C ALA A 396 4.60 21.07 19.84
N SER A 397 4.61 19.87 19.25
CA SER A 397 5.53 18.79 19.66
C SER A 397 6.71 18.58 18.71
N VAL A 398 6.61 18.92 17.42
CA VAL A 398 7.61 18.57 16.39
C VAL A 398 9.06 18.84 16.80
N PHE A 399 9.37 20.01 17.40
CA PHE A 399 10.74 20.30 17.85
C PHE A 399 11.16 19.48 19.07
N HIS A 400 10.24 19.12 19.97
CA HIS A 400 10.53 18.18 21.06
C HIS A 400 10.83 16.79 20.50
N ASP A 401 10.07 16.37 19.49
CA ASP A 401 10.20 15.05 18.86
C ASP A 401 11.51 14.90 18.08
N PHE A 402 12.06 16.00 17.53
CA PHE A 402 13.43 16.04 16.97
C PHE A 402 14.56 15.98 18.00
N HIS A 403 14.30 16.26 19.29
CA HIS A 403 15.30 16.29 20.35
C HIS A 403 15.15 15.14 21.34
N THR A 404 14.42 14.09 20.98
CA THR A 404 14.26 12.90 21.82
C THR A 404 15.24 11.78 21.48
N SER A 405 15.38 10.84 22.40
CA SER A 405 16.03 9.53 22.22
C SER A 405 15.02 8.39 22.15
N ASP A 406 13.77 8.62 22.58
CA ASP A 406 12.70 7.60 22.65
C ASP A 406 12.56 6.81 21.34
N PHE A 407 12.50 5.49 21.47
CA PHE A 407 12.07 4.59 20.40
C PHE A 407 10.54 4.59 20.27
N LEU A 408 10.02 3.98 19.20
CA LEU A 408 8.59 3.79 19.03
C LEU A 408 7.97 2.99 20.19
N VAL A 409 8.67 1.96 20.68
CA VAL A 409 8.25 1.14 21.83
C VAL A 409 8.09 1.95 23.12
N ASP A 410 8.95 2.93 23.39
CA ASP A 410 8.93 3.73 24.62
C ASP A 410 7.66 4.59 24.75
N ARG A 411 7.23 5.21 23.64
CA ARG A 411 6.03 6.07 23.63
C ARG A 411 4.74 5.32 23.34
N HIS A 412 4.82 4.15 22.72
CA HIS A 412 3.66 3.40 22.22
C HIS A 412 3.64 1.95 22.71
N ALA A 413 4.16 1.72 23.92
CA ALA A 413 4.18 0.43 24.60
C ALA A 413 2.83 -0.32 24.51
N GLY A 414 2.87 -1.53 23.94
CA GLY A 414 1.69 -2.37 23.71
C GLY A 414 0.91 -2.10 22.40
N MET A 415 1.31 -1.11 21.59
CA MET A 415 0.79 -0.88 20.22
C MET A 415 1.84 -1.15 19.13
N VAL A 416 3.09 -1.37 19.53
CA VAL A 416 4.26 -1.63 18.71
C VAL A 416 4.84 -2.99 19.13
N PRO A 417 5.36 -3.83 18.20
CA PRO A 417 6.15 -5.02 18.58
C PRO A 417 7.30 -4.65 19.51
N GLU A 418 7.65 -5.51 20.46
CA GLU A 418 8.78 -5.26 21.38
C GLU A 418 10.16 -5.29 20.66
N GLU A 419 10.17 -5.72 19.40
CA GLU A 419 11.33 -5.83 18.49
C GLU A 419 11.47 -4.61 17.53
N ASP A 420 10.66 -3.55 17.67
CA ASP A 420 10.68 -2.38 16.78
C ASP A 420 11.64 -1.28 17.29
N ASP A 421 12.91 -1.42 16.94
CA ASP A 421 14.02 -0.54 17.35
C ASP A 421 14.08 0.81 16.59
N ARG A 422 13.03 1.21 15.86
CA ARG A 422 13.02 2.47 15.11
C ARG A 422 12.85 3.68 16.03
N ASN A 423 13.57 4.76 15.72
CA ASN A 423 13.47 6.01 16.47
C ASN A 423 12.34 6.92 15.96
N ILE A 424 11.78 7.72 16.87
CA ILE A 424 10.75 8.71 16.56
C ILE A 424 11.25 9.80 15.59
N SER A 425 12.50 10.24 15.71
CA SER A 425 13.03 11.30 14.85
C SER A 425 13.08 10.91 13.38
N ASP A 426 13.39 9.64 13.12
CA ASP A 426 13.71 9.14 11.78
C ASP A 426 12.43 8.92 11.01
N LEU A 427 11.49 8.16 11.60
CA LEU A 427 10.16 7.98 11.04
C LEU A 427 9.42 9.31 10.85
N MET A 428 9.61 10.31 11.73
CA MET A 428 9.00 11.64 11.55
C MET A 428 9.61 12.37 10.35
N VAL A 429 10.91 12.26 10.15
CA VAL A 429 11.59 12.79 8.97
C VAL A 429 11.10 12.10 7.70
N ASP A 430 11.03 10.78 7.67
CA ASP A 430 10.58 10.03 6.48
C ASP A 430 9.12 10.36 6.14
N GLN A 431 8.26 10.50 7.16
CA GLN A 431 6.89 10.96 6.98
C GLN A 431 6.79 12.39 6.40
N LEU A 432 7.77 13.26 6.64
CA LEU A 432 7.83 14.62 6.10
C LEU A 432 8.52 14.69 4.73
N GLU A 433 9.61 13.97 4.51
CA GLU A 433 10.35 13.87 3.23
C GLU A 433 9.46 13.24 2.12
N PHE A 434 8.59 12.28 2.48
CA PHE A 434 7.72 11.58 1.53
C PHE A 434 6.43 12.35 1.14
N ALA A 435 6.02 13.36 1.92
CA ALA A 435 4.68 13.95 1.78
C ALA A 435 4.54 14.88 0.56
N ASP A 436 3.44 14.77 -0.20
CA ASP A 436 3.02 15.80 -1.15
C ASP A 436 2.43 17.03 -0.43
N CYS A 437 1.78 16.80 0.70
CA CYS A 437 1.11 17.83 1.50
C CYS A 437 1.39 17.61 2.99
N VAL A 438 1.82 18.67 3.69
CA VAL A 438 2.07 18.62 5.13
C VAL A 438 1.10 19.55 5.85
N ILE A 439 0.26 18.97 6.71
CA ILE A 439 -0.67 19.70 7.55
C ILE A 439 0.00 20.01 8.89
N VAL A 440 0.35 21.28 9.10
CA VAL A 440 0.93 21.77 10.35
C VAL A 440 -0.23 22.11 11.30
N ASN A 441 -0.70 21.10 12.02
CA ASN A 441 -1.89 21.17 12.88
C ASN A 441 -1.56 21.73 14.27
N LYS A 442 -2.59 22.10 15.03
CA LYS A 442 -2.49 22.76 16.36
C LYS A 442 -1.71 24.09 16.30
N ALA A 443 -1.79 24.79 15.17
CA ALA A 443 -1.15 26.10 14.94
C ALA A 443 -1.56 27.18 15.97
N ASP A 444 -2.68 26.99 16.66
CA ASP A 444 -3.20 27.82 17.75
C ASP A 444 -2.50 27.63 19.11
N LEU A 445 -1.76 26.53 19.30
CA LEU A 445 -1.03 26.26 20.55
C LEU A 445 0.37 26.88 20.58
N VAL A 446 0.85 27.40 19.46
CA VAL A 446 2.20 27.96 19.29
C VAL A 446 2.18 29.45 18.96
N SER A 447 3.29 30.14 19.22
CA SER A 447 3.43 31.53 18.77
C SER A 447 3.51 31.60 17.25
N GLY A 448 3.11 32.75 16.67
CA GLY A 448 3.25 32.98 15.23
C GLY A 448 4.69 33.01 14.72
N GLU A 449 5.67 33.06 15.63
CA GLU A 449 7.10 32.87 15.33
C GLU A 449 7.44 31.38 15.29
N ALA A 450 7.12 30.62 16.34
CA ALA A 450 7.33 29.18 16.42
C ALA A 450 6.66 28.42 15.25
N LEU A 451 5.43 28.79 14.88
CA LEU A 451 4.75 28.23 13.71
C LEU A 451 5.56 28.41 12.41
N LYS A 452 6.22 29.56 12.24
CA LYS A 452 7.06 29.81 11.07
C LYS A 452 8.36 29.01 11.11
N GLN A 453 8.92 28.75 12.29
CA GLN A 453 10.06 27.83 12.44
C GLN A 453 9.67 26.41 11.98
N VAL A 454 8.48 25.93 12.37
CA VAL A 454 7.96 24.62 11.92
C VAL A 454 7.77 24.60 10.40
N ILE A 455 7.16 25.64 9.81
CA ILE A 455 6.97 25.73 8.36
C ILE A 455 8.31 25.76 7.63
N SER A 456 9.31 26.51 8.13
CA SER A 456 10.64 26.58 7.52
C SER A 456 11.38 25.24 7.62
N LEU A 457 11.30 24.56 8.77
CA LEU A 457 11.82 23.20 8.94
C LEU A 457 11.22 22.22 7.93
N VAL A 458 9.89 22.16 7.82
CA VAL A 458 9.20 21.31 6.84
C VAL A 458 9.61 21.68 5.42
N LYS A 459 9.75 22.98 5.10
CA LYS A 459 10.16 23.44 3.76
C LYS A 459 11.61 23.09 3.41
N LYS A 460 12.49 22.98 4.41
CA LYS A 460 13.89 22.55 4.25
C LYS A 460 14.04 21.04 4.10
N LEU A 461 13.21 20.25 4.81
CA LEU A 461 13.15 18.80 4.65
C LEU A 461 12.51 18.41 3.31
N ASN A 462 11.40 19.07 2.95
CA ASN A 462 10.64 18.81 1.74
C ASN A 462 10.28 20.13 1.02
N PRO A 463 11.09 20.55 0.03
CA PRO A 463 10.85 21.77 -0.73
C PRO A 463 9.63 21.73 -1.65
N GLU A 464 9.16 20.55 -2.08
CA GLU A 464 8.02 20.43 -3.02
C GLU A 464 6.67 20.40 -2.29
N ALA A 465 6.63 20.00 -1.02
CA ALA A 465 5.41 19.84 -0.24
C ALA A 465 4.54 21.11 -0.17
N ASN A 466 3.23 20.91 -0.32
CA ASN A 466 2.20 21.90 -0.03
C ASN A 466 1.95 21.99 1.49
N ILE A 467 2.52 22.99 2.14
CA ILE A 467 2.43 23.16 3.60
C ILE A 467 1.18 23.95 3.99
N ILE A 468 0.33 23.39 4.84
CA ILE A 468 -0.96 23.98 5.26
C ILE A 468 -1.03 24.08 6.80
N PRO A 469 -0.93 25.28 7.38
CA PRO A 469 -1.22 25.49 8.80
C PRO A 469 -2.70 25.26 9.10
N ALA A 470 -3.00 24.53 10.18
CA ALA A 470 -4.35 24.13 10.57
C ALA A 470 -4.58 24.21 12.09
N THR A 471 -5.84 24.44 12.46
CA THR A 471 -6.32 24.39 13.85
C THR A 471 -7.49 23.41 13.91
N HIS A 472 -7.41 22.44 14.82
CA HIS A 472 -8.36 21.32 14.93
C HIS A 472 -8.62 20.61 13.57
N GLY A 473 -7.58 20.38 12.76
CA GLY A 473 -7.70 19.71 11.46
C GLY A 473 -8.48 20.48 10.38
N LYS A 474 -8.88 21.73 10.62
CA LYS A 474 -9.68 22.51 9.66
C LYS A 474 -8.81 23.04 8.52
N ILE A 475 -9.07 22.53 7.31
CA ILE A 475 -8.40 22.92 6.06
C ILE A 475 -9.39 23.07 4.90
N ASP A 476 -8.91 23.61 3.78
CA ASP A 476 -9.57 23.41 2.48
C ASP A 476 -9.29 21.98 1.99
N VAL A 477 -10.33 21.13 2.01
CA VAL A 477 -10.23 19.70 1.67
C VAL A 477 -9.75 19.46 0.23
N LYS A 478 -9.95 20.42 -0.68
CA LYS A 478 -9.51 20.33 -2.09
C LYS A 478 -7.99 20.42 -2.26
N LYS A 479 -7.25 20.74 -1.20
CA LYS A 479 -5.79 20.74 -1.17
C LYS A 479 -5.18 19.40 -0.75
N VAL A 480 -6.02 18.43 -0.37
CA VAL A 480 -5.63 17.09 0.10
C VAL A 480 -6.35 15.97 -0.67
N LEU A 481 -7.50 16.26 -1.29
CA LEU A 481 -8.27 15.33 -2.11
C LEU A 481 -8.27 15.74 -3.58
N GLY A 482 -7.94 14.81 -4.48
CA GLY A 482 -8.05 14.99 -5.93
C GLY A 482 -7.00 15.93 -6.52
N THR A 483 -5.84 16.03 -5.87
CA THR A 483 -4.77 16.96 -6.25
C THR A 483 -3.90 16.40 -7.37
N LYS A 484 -3.80 15.05 -7.47
CA LYS A 484 -2.90 14.31 -8.38
C LYS A 484 -1.43 14.71 -8.23
N SER A 485 -1.00 15.04 -7.02
CA SER A 485 0.38 15.40 -6.70
C SER A 485 1.35 14.22 -6.76
N PHE A 486 0.87 13.04 -6.34
CA PHE A 486 1.72 11.89 -6.06
C PHE A 486 2.38 11.32 -7.32
N SER A 487 3.65 10.94 -7.19
CA SER A 487 4.44 10.28 -8.22
C SER A 487 5.43 9.32 -7.57
N PHE A 488 5.47 8.07 -8.04
CA PHE A 488 6.43 7.07 -7.57
C PHE A 488 7.87 7.45 -7.91
N GLU A 489 8.13 7.95 -9.12
CA GLU A 489 9.42 8.55 -9.50
C GLU A 489 9.77 9.70 -8.54
N LYS A 490 8.79 10.58 -8.30
CA LYS A 490 8.81 11.63 -7.28
C LYS A 490 9.33 11.14 -5.92
N ALA A 491 8.70 10.08 -5.42
CA ALA A 491 8.90 9.50 -4.09
C ALA A 491 10.21 8.70 -3.98
N ALA A 492 10.56 7.88 -4.97
CA ALA A 492 11.84 7.19 -5.02
C ALA A 492 13.01 8.20 -5.10
N MET A 493 12.81 9.31 -5.81
CA MET A 493 13.75 10.43 -5.86
C MET A 493 13.52 11.49 -4.76
N SER A 494 12.64 11.27 -3.76
CA SER A 494 12.25 12.31 -2.77
C SER A 494 13.30 12.59 -1.70
N ALA A 495 14.53 12.20 -1.97
CA ALA A 495 15.72 12.98 -1.71
C ALA A 495 15.58 14.46 -2.18
N GLY A 496 14.71 15.26 -1.54
CA GLY A 496 14.52 16.69 -1.85
C GLY A 496 15.81 17.53 -1.73
N TRP A 497 16.83 16.98 -1.05
CA TRP A 497 18.19 17.52 -0.99
C TRP A 497 18.95 17.41 -2.32
N LEU A 498 18.73 16.40 -3.17
CA LEU A 498 19.44 16.28 -4.45
C LEU A 498 19.22 17.53 -5.33
N ARG A 499 18.01 18.09 -5.33
CA ARG A 499 17.73 19.38 -5.99
C ARG A 499 18.44 20.57 -5.33
N SER A 500 18.51 20.63 -4.00
CA SER A 500 19.20 21.72 -3.30
C SER A 500 20.71 21.75 -3.59
N LEU A 501 21.29 20.58 -3.88
CA LEU A 501 22.67 20.43 -4.37
C LEU A 501 22.83 20.84 -5.83
N ILE A 502 21.96 20.33 -6.72
CA ILE A 502 22.01 20.55 -8.18
C ILE A 502 21.81 22.03 -8.54
N GLU A 503 20.90 22.73 -7.87
CA GLU A 503 20.58 24.13 -8.18
C GLU A 503 21.62 25.13 -7.63
N GLY A 504 22.66 24.65 -6.93
CA GLY A 504 23.78 25.48 -6.48
C GLY A 504 23.34 26.65 -5.60
N HIS A 505 22.29 26.44 -4.79
CA HIS A 505 21.72 27.49 -3.95
C HIS A 505 22.80 28.06 -3.03
N LYS A 506 22.96 29.39 -3.08
CA LYS A 506 23.69 30.14 -2.05
C LYS A 506 23.08 29.78 -0.69
N PRO A 507 23.86 29.73 0.41
CA PRO A 507 23.29 29.51 1.74
C PRO A 507 22.19 30.55 1.95
N GLU A 508 20.95 30.06 2.00
CA GLU A 508 19.80 30.95 2.18
C GLU A 508 19.90 31.64 3.53
N SER A 509 19.39 32.87 3.60
CA SER A 509 19.27 33.60 4.86
C SER A 509 18.53 32.74 5.89
N GLU A 510 19.09 32.66 7.10
CA GLU A 510 18.47 32.06 8.27
C GLU A 510 17.00 32.48 8.39
N GLU A 511 16.07 31.56 8.14
CA GLU A 511 14.65 31.85 8.12
C GLU A 511 14.04 31.37 9.44
N TYR A 512 13.79 32.33 10.34
CA TYR A 512 13.27 32.06 11.69
C TYR A 512 14.13 31.06 12.49
N GLY A 513 15.45 31.13 12.34
CA GLY A 513 16.42 30.27 13.04
C GLY A 513 16.77 28.96 12.32
N ILE A 514 15.92 28.49 11.40
CA ILE A 514 16.24 27.30 10.61
C ILE A 514 17.17 27.69 9.46
N SER A 515 18.30 26.99 9.34
CA SER A 515 19.20 27.13 8.19
C SER A 515 19.70 25.77 7.70
N SER A 516 20.15 25.76 6.45
CA SER A 516 20.72 24.61 5.77
C SER A 516 22.14 24.93 5.31
N PHE A 517 23.08 24.04 5.58
CA PHE A 517 24.49 24.15 5.21
C PHE A 517 24.90 22.94 4.37
N VAL A 518 25.51 23.17 3.22
CA VAL A 518 26.09 22.10 2.38
C VAL A 518 27.61 22.09 2.57
N TYR A 519 28.13 20.97 3.07
CA TYR A 519 29.54 20.67 3.15
C TYR A 519 29.98 19.95 1.87
N ARG A 520 31.02 20.46 1.21
CA ARG A 520 31.66 19.83 0.03
C ARG A 520 33.17 19.79 0.21
N SER A 521 33.81 18.68 -0.18
CA SER A 521 35.26 18.52 -0.20
C SER A 521 35.68 17.49 -1.25
N ARG A 522 36.83 17.69 -1.91
CA ARG A 522 37.45 16.77 -2.89
C ARG A 522 38.58 15.94 -2.28
N ARG A 523 38.49 15.63 -0.99
CA ARG A 523 39.37 14.69 -0.28
C ARG A 523 38.53 13.67 0.50
N PRO A 524 38.99 12.42 0.65
CA PRO A 524 38.33 11.43 1.49
C PRO A 524 38.44 11.80 2.98
N PHE A 525 37.52 11.26 3.78
CA PHE A 525 37.65 11.24 5.23
C PHE A 525 38.58 10.11 5.65
N HIS A 526 39.38 10.37 6.69
CA HIS A 526 40.06 9.32 7.44
C HIS A 526 38.99 8.56 8.24
N PRO A 527 38.85 7.24 8.08
CA PRO A 527 37.75 6.47 8.68
C PRO A 527 37.72 6.60 10.21
N GLN A 528 38.79 6.23 10.93
CA GLN A 528 38.84 6.37 12.39
C GLN A 528 38.55 7.79 12.91
N ARG A 529 38.98 8.86 12.20
CA ARG A 529 38.71 10.24 12.64
C ARG A 529 37.24 10.63 12.45
N LEU A 530 36.60 10.19 11.37
CA LEU A 530 35.16 10.35 11.20
C LEU A 530 34.39 9.55 12.25
N TRP A 531 34.70 8.27 12.41
CA TRP A 531 34.08 7.37 13.39
C TRP A 531 34.12 7.95 14.80
N ASN A 532 35.29 8.39 15.27
CA ASN A 532 35.46 9.05 16.56
C ASN A 532 34.59 10.32 16.71
N THR A 533 34.48 11.12 15.64
CA THR A 533 33.72 12.37 15.64
C THR A 533 32.20 12.16 15.74
N ILE A 534 31.68 11.10 15.11
CA ILE A 534 30.24 10.82 15.04
C ILE A 534 29.75 9.98 16.22
N ARG A 535 30.49 8.92 16.57
CA ARG A 535 30.07 7.92 17.57
C ARG A 535 29.89 8.52 18.96
N GLU A 536 30.52 9.66 19.25
CA GLU A 536 30.37 10.34 20.55
C GLU A 536 28.98 10.95 20.76
N CYS A 537 28.31 11.40 19.69
CA CYS A 537 27.08 12.19 19.76
C CYS A 537 25.88 11.56 19.04
N PHE A 538 26.08 10.55 18.19
CA PHE A 538 25.01 9.85 17.49
C PHE A 538 24.98 8.37 17.89
N VAL A 539 23.80 7.76 17.82
CA VAL A 539 23.67 6.31 17.69
C VAL A 539 23.91 6.01 16.22
N VAL A 540 25.03 5.35 15.90
CA VAL A 540 25.38 5.03 14.52
C VAL A 540 24.82 3.65 14.21
N ILE A 541 23.93 3.58 13.22
CA ILE A 541 23.39 2.35 12.66
C ILE A 541 24.17 2.09 11.36
N GLN A 542 24.70 0.89 11.24
CA GLN A 542 25.29 0.33 10.02
C GLN A 542 24.45 -0.90 9.62
N GLU A 543 24.69 -1.45 8.43
CA GLU A 543 23.97 -2.64 7.94
C GLU A 543 24.65 -3.93 8.39
N GLU A 544 24.18 -4.53 9.49
CA GLU A 544 24.46 -5.95 9.76
C GLU A 544 23.36 -6.60 10.62
N PHE A 545 22.72 -7.63 10.04
CA PHE A 545 22.04 -8.73 10.76
C PHE A 545 21.71 -9.86 9.76
N MET A 546 22.75 -10.55 9.28
CA MET A 546 22.60 -11.98 9.01
C MET A 546 22.99 -12.71 10.30
N ASP A 547 22.00 -13.34 10.92
CA ASP A 547 22.23 -14.37 11.95
C ASP A 547 22.79 -15.61 11.25
N ASP A 548 24.06 -15.51 10.85
CA ASP A 548 24.86 -16.65 10.41
C ASP A 548 25.07 -17.54 11.63
N GLY A 549 24.11 -18.46 11.82
CA GLY A 549 24.03 -19.41 12.92
C GLY A 549 25.14 -20.46 12.95
N GLU A 550 26.37 -20.09 12.57
CA GLU A 550 27.59 -20.84 12.82
C GLU A 550 28.13 -20.55 14.24
N VAL A 551 27.35 -20.99 15.24
CA VAL A 551 28.01 -21.52 16.44
C VAL A 551 28.79 -22.75 15.98
N GLY A 552 30.09 -22.55 15.73
CA GLY A 552 30.96 -23.59 15.19
C GLY A 552 30.83 -24.90 15.95
N GLU A 553 30.67 -26.00 15.21
CA GLU A 553 30.57 -27.35 15.78
C GLU A 553 31.92 -27.80 16.38
N GLU A 554 32.26 -27.30 17.57
CA GLU A 554 33.28 -27.95 18.41
C GLU A 554 32.72 -29.27 18.96
N GLU A 555 33.39 -30.37 18.63
CA GLU A 555 33.01 -31.73 19.02
C GLU A 555 32.95 -31.90 20.56
N VAL A 556 31.75 -32.08 21.12
CA VAL A 556 31.57 -32.48 22.53
C VAL A 556 30.97 -33.89 22.61
N GLU A 557 31.75 -34.85 23.12
CA GLU A 557 31.33 -36.24 23.33
C GLU A 557 30.15 -36.37 24.32
N GLU A 558 29.34 -37.42 24.15
CA GLU A 558 28.07 -37.67 24.88
C GLU A 558 28.22 -37.70 26.43
N GLY A 559 27.41 -36.91 27.15
CA GLY A 559 27.70 -36.60 28.58
C GLY A 559 26.57 -36.31 29.59
N HIS A 560 25.37 -36.89 29.45
CA HIS A 560 24.32 -37.02 30.51
C HIS A 560 23.50 -35.81 31.03
N GLU A 561 22.18 -36.06 31.06
CA GLU A 561 21.13 -35.61 32.01
C GLU A 561 20.78 -34.12 32.21
N ALA A 562 19.47 -33.87 32.22
CA ALA A 562 18.83 -32.55 32.25
C ALA A 562 18.87 -31.84 33.61
N GLY A 563 19.01 -30.51 33.57
CA GLY A 563 18.74 -29.59 34.67
C GLY A 563 18.23 -28.25 34.14
N GLU A 564 17.15 -27.74 34.72
CA GLU A 564 16.60 -26.42 34.37
C GLU A 564 17.51 -25.30 34.91
N HIS A 565 18.28 -24.68 34.03
CA HIS A 565 18.92 -23.39 34.31
C HIS A 565 18.68 -22.44 33.14
N LYS A 566 17.87 -21.40 33.38
CA LYS A 566 18.05 -20.14 32.68
C LYS A 566 19.33 -19.53 33.24
N GLU A 567 20.42 -19.63 32.50
CA GLU A 567 21.48 -18.64 32.64
C GLU A 567 21.03 -17.46 31.78
N ASP A 568 20.59 -16.41 32.47
CA ASP A 568 20.45 -15.10 31.85
C ASP A 568 21.87 -14.72 31.39
N ILE A 569 22.10 -14.67 30.08
CA ILE A 569 23.34 -14.11 29.53
C ILE A 569 23.29 -12.62 29.86
N GLU A 570 23.94 -12.22 30.95
CA GLU A 570 24.29 -10.83 31.20
C GLU A 570 25.22 -10.39 30.07
N VAL A 571 24.64 -9.83 29.00
CA VAL A 571 25.37 -9.03 28.02
C VAL A 571 26.02 -7.90 28.81
N ASP A 572 27.35 -7.77 28.73
CA ASP A 572 28.07 -6.75 29.49
C ASP A 572 27.78 -5.35 28.92
N ASP A 573 26.77 -4.73 29.50
CA ASP A 573 26.30 -3.37 29.26
C ASP A 573 27.41 -2.30 29.33
N GLU A 574 28.60 -2.60 29.85
CA GLU A 574 29.76 -1.69 29.88
C GLU A 574 30.58 -1.67 28.57
N GLU A 575 30.56 -2.71 27.73
CA GLU A 575 31.44 -2.80 26.54
C GLU A 575 30.92 -2.10 25.28
N GLN A 576 29.61 -1.82 25.15
CA GLN A 576 29.04 -1.14 23.96
C GLN A 576 28.34 0.20 24.24
N PRO A 577 29.08 1.30 24.54
CA PRO A 577 28.50 2.63 24.73
C PRO A 577 27.77 3.20 23.49
N ALA A 578 27.96 2.62 22.29
CA ALA A 578 27.26 3.01 21.06
C ALA A 578 25.74 2.85 21.18
N LEU A 579 25.29 1.78 21.84
CA LEU A 579 23.88 1.39 22.00
C LEU A 579 23.13 2.13 23.13
N ARG A 580 23.61 3.28 23.60
CA ARG A 580 22.95 4.08 24.65
C ARG A 580 22.42 5.42 24.12
N PRO A 581 21.23 5.46 23.46
CA PRO A 581 20.61 6.67 22.92
C PRO A 581 20.59 7.87 23.88
N ASP A 582 20.24 7.65 25.16
CA ASP A 582 20.23 8.72 26.17
C ASP A 582 21.60 9.33 26.43
N ALA A 583 22.66 8.51 26.44
CA ALA A 583 24.03 8.98 26.61
C ALA A 583 24.50 9.77 25.38
N ARG A 584 24.17 9.29 24.17
CA ARG A 584 24.44 9.98 22.90
C ARG A 584 23.68 11.29 22.81
N LEU A 585 22.40 11.33 23.18
CA LEU A 585 21.59 12.54 23.22
C LEU A 585 22.10 13.54 24.25
N ALA A 586 22.52 13.08 25.44
CA ALA A 586 23.13 13.93 26.46
C ALA A 586 24.50 14.47 26.02
N SER A 587 25.24 13.75 25.18
CA SER A 587 26.48 14.19 24.54
C SER A 587 26.19 15.23 23.44
N LYS A 588 25.29 14.91 22.50
CA LYS A 588 24.80 15.80 21.44
C LYS A 588 24.33 17.13 22.00
N ARG A 589 23.50 17.13 23.05
CA ARG A 589 22.98 18.34 23.73
C ARG A 589 24.08 19.23 24.35
N LYS A 590 25.26 18.69 24.64
CA LYS A 590 26.43 19.45 25.12
C LYS A 590 27.34 19.96 23.99
N SER A 591 27.28 19.33 22.82
CA SER A 591 28.09 19.71 21.65
C SER A 591 27.57 21.00 21.02
N GLU A 592 28.42 22.03 20.96
CA GLU A 592 28.13 23.26 20.21
C GLU A 592 27.98 23.00 18.69
N VAL A 593 28.56 21.90 18.19
CA VAL A 593 28.47 21.47 16.78
C VAL A 593 27.11 20.81 16.52
N TRP A 594 26.74 19.84 17.37
CA TRP A 594 25.70 18.86 17.06
C TRP A 594 24.36 19.13 17.76
N ASN A 595 24.31 19.84 18.88
CA ASN A 595 23.06 20.22 19.54
C ASN A 595 22.06 20.92 18.59
N PRO A 596 22.43 21.94 17.79
CA PRO A 596 21.48 22.61 16.89
C PRO A 596 21.08 21.80 15.64
N LEU A 597 21.75 20.66 15.37
CA LEU A 597 21.51 19.84 14.19
C LEU A 597 20.23 19.00 14.34
N LEU A 598 19.31 19.10 13.39
CA LEU A 598 18.04 18.34 13.39
C LEU A 598 18.11 17.16 12.41
N ARG A 599 18.60 17.42 11.19
CA ARG A 599 18.74 16.46 10.09
C ARG A 599 20.06 16.67 9.37
N SER A 600 20.69 15.61 8.91
CA SER A 600 21.69 15.67 7.84
C SER A 600 21.57 14.48 6.91
N LYS A 601 21.85 14.70 5.63
CA LYS A 601 21.73 13.68 4.57
C LYS A 601 22.78 13.92 3.49
N GLY A 602 23.18 12.89 2.76
CA GLY A 602 24.04 13.04 1.57
C GLY A 602 24.90 11.82 1.35
N PHE A 603 26.03 12.00 0.67
CA PHE A 603 27.04 10.96 0.49
C PHE A 603 28.43 11.43 0.92
N LEU A 604 29.23 10.44 1.32
CA LEU A 604 30.59 10.63 1.79
C LEU A 604 31.56 9.70 1.08
N TRP A 605 32.84 10.04 1.18
CA TRP A 605 33.95 9.29 0.61
C TRP A 605 34.91 8.90 1.73
N LEU A 606 35.01 7.62 2.04
CA LEU A 606 36.03 7.08 2.96
C LEU A 606 37.33 6.78 2.20
N ALA A 607 38.46 6.96 2.87
CA ALA A 607 39.78 6.68 2.28
C ALA A 607 39.96 5.20 1.91
N THR A 608 39.36 4.31 2.69
CA THR A 608 39.42 2.84 2.60
C THR A 608 38.49 2.24 1.57
N ARG A 609 37.38 2.90 1.24
CA ARG A 609 36.38 2.44 0.26
C ARG A 609 36.39 3.40 -0.95
N PRO A 610 37.39 3.30 -1.85
CA PRO A 610 37.50 4.18 -3.01
C PRO A 610 36.49 3.86 -4.11
N MET A 611 35.91 2.65 -4.15
CA MET A 611 34.98 2.23 -5.20
C MET A 611 33.55 2.75 -4.99
N LEU A 612 33.07 2.72 -3.75
CA LEU A 612 31.70 3.06 -3.35
C LEU A 612 31.63 4.45 -2.69
N PHE A 613 30.48 5.11 -2.79
CA PHE A 613 30.16 6.21 -1.87
C PHE A 613 29.44 5.66 -0.64
N GLY A 614 29.62 6.29 0.52
CA GLY A 614 28.83 5.97 1.70
C GLY A 614 27.56 6.80 1.72
N GLU A 615 26.41 6.20 1.97
CA GLU A 615 25.17 6.94 2.22
C GLU A 615 25.12 7.43 3.67
N TRP A 616 24.73 8.68 3.87
CA TRP A 616 24.60 9.29 5.19
C TRP A 616 23.15 9.75 5.39
N SER A 617 22.51 9.26 6.45
CA SER A 617 21.16 9.69 6.86
C SER A 617 21.07 9.80 8.39
N GLN A 618 21.16 11.03 8.90
CA GLN A 618 21.01 11.35 10.33
C GLN A 618 19.74 12.15 10.57
N ALA A 619 18.92 11.74 11.52
CA ALA A 619 17.78 12.50 12.05
C ALA A 619 17.77 12.38 13.59
N GLY A 620 17.45 13.46 14.30
CA GLY A 620 17.51 13.45 15.77
C GLY A 620 18.88 12.98 16.31
N VAL A 621 18.91 11.96 17.17
CA VAL A 621 20.14 11.36 17.70
C VAL A 621 20.68 10.22 16.84
N MET A 622 19.92 9.72 15.87
CA MET A 622 20.28 8.56 15.05
C MET A 622 21.05 8.99 13.80
N LEU A 623 22.00 8.15 13.36
CA LEU A 623 22.74 8.27 12.13
C LEU A 623 22.86 6.89 11.47
N THR A 624 22.09 6.65 10.41
CA THR A 624 22.30 5.51 9.51
C THR A 624 23.42 5.84 8.53
N LEU A 625 24.36 4.91 8.36
CA LEU A 625 25.49 5.04 7.46
C LEU A 625 25.79 3.69 6.82
N THR A 626 25.61 3.59 5.50
CA THR A 626 25.65 2.34 4.73
C THR A 626 26.49 2.47 3.46
N GLY A 627 26.79 1.33 2.83
CA GLY A 627 27.41 1.28 1.51
C GLY A 627 26.41 1.71 0.44
N GLY A 628 26.73 2.78 -0.28
CA GLY A 628 26.01 3.18 -1.49
C GLY A 628 26.59 2.53 -2.74
N ALA A 629 26.05 2.91 -3.90
CA ALA A 629 26.53 2.42 -5.19
C ALA A 629 27.97 2.88 -5.53
N ARG A 630 28.51 2.35 -6.63
CA ARG A 630 29.82 2.76 -7.16
C ARG A 630 29.85 4.25 -7.53
N TRP A 631 30.99 4.89 -7.29
CA TRP A 631 31.30 6.20 -7.88
C TRP A 631 31.22 6.11 -9.40
N ARG A 632 30.71 7.16 -10.06
CA ARG A 632 30.42 7.10 -11.50
C ARG A 632 31.65 6.99 -12.38
N CYS A 633 32.83 7.31 -11.85
CA CYS A 633 34.12 7.04 -12.49
C CYS A 633 34.53 5.56 -12.51
N GLU A 634 33.96 4.71 -11.63
CA GLU A 634 34.22 3.26 -11.60
C GLU A 634 33.21 2.46 -12.44
N VAL A 635 32.07 3.05 -12.77
CA VAL A 635 31.03 2.42 -13.62
C VAL A 635 31.45 2.47 -15.11
N PRO A 636 31.57 1.31 -15.80
CA PRO A 636 31.89 1.24 -17.23
C PRO A 636 31.00 2.12 -18.10
N ARG A 637 31.56 2.71 -19.17
CA ARG A 637 30.86 3.78 -19.91
C ARG A 637 29.63 3.27 -20.69
N ASP A 638 29.56 1.99 -20.96
CA ASP A 638 28.43 1.28 -21.56
C ASP A 638 27.25 1.04 -20.59
N GLU A 639 27.49 1.10 -19.28
CA GLU A 639 26.46 1.03 -18.23
C GLU A 639 25.93 2.42 -17.81
N TRP A 640 26.36 3.48 -18.49
CA TRP A 640 25.83 4.82 -18.27
C TRP A 640 24.50 5.02 -19.01
N PRO A 641 23.54 5.76 -18.43
CA PRO A 641 22.31 6.16 -19.10
C PRO A 641 22.55 6.74 -20.49
N GLU A 642 21.67 6.41 -21.44
CA GLU A 642 21.73 6.94 -22.81
C GLU A 642 21.26 8.41 -22.90
N ASP A 643 20.53 8.90 -21.89
CA ASP A 643 19.95 10.25 -21.86
C ASP A 643 21.05 11.33 -21.85
N PRO A 644 21.11 12.23 -22.87
CA PRO A 644 22.13 13.26 -22.96
C PRO A 644 22.15 14.26 -21.79
N ASP A 645 21.00 14.60 -21.22
CA ASP A 645 20.91 15.57 -20.13
C ASP A 645 21.41 14.93 -18.82
N VAL A 646 21.15 13.63 -18.61
CA VAL A 646 21.70 12.85 -17.49
C VAL A 646 23.22 12.68 -17.63
N ILE A 647 23.72 12.38 -18.83
CA ILE A 647 25.17 12.30 -19.11
C ILE A 647 25.87 13.63 -18.82
N GLU A 648 25.26 14.76 -19.16
CA GLU A 648 25.85 16.09 -18.92
C GLU A 648 25.79 16.49 -17.44
N ALA A 649 24.74 16.10 -16.71
CA ALA A 649 24.67 16.23 -15.26
C ALA A 649 25.78 15.43 -14.57
N ILE A 650 25.98 14.16 -14.96
CA ILE A 650 27.10 13.33 -14.49
C ILE A 650 28.45 14.01 -14.73
N ARG A 651 28.69 14.52 -15.95
CA ARG A 651 29.96 15.17 -16.30
C ARG A 651 30.24 16.45 -15.50
N ARG A 652 29.21 17.17 -15.08
CA ARG A 652 29.35 18.35 -14.21
C ARG A 652 29.90 17.99 -12.82
N ASP A 653 29.64 16.79 -12.35
CA ASP A 653 30.06 16.32 -11.03
C ASP A 653 31.51 15.81 -11.00
N PHE A 654 32.09 15.48 -12.15
CA PHE A 654 33.51 15.12 -12.29
C PHE A 654 34.41 16.33 -12.02
N ASP A 655 35.48 16.13 -11.27
CA ASP A 655 36.52 17.15 -11.09
C ASP A 655 37.45 17.19 -12.31
N PRO A 656 37.53 18.30 -13.07
CA PRO A 656 38.40 18.38 -14.24
C PRO A 656 39.90 18.52 -13.87
N ASP A 657 40.22 18.88 -12.63
CA ASP A 657 41.58 19.14 -12.17
C ASP A 657 42.24 17.91 -11.53
N THR A 658 41.51 16.79 -11.37
CA THR A 658 42.02 15.54 -10.75
C THR A 658 41.59 14.28 -11.50
N PRO A 659 42.36 13.17 -11.43
CA PRO A 659 41.98 11.91 -12.06
C PRO A 659 40.90 11.13 -11.27
N TRP A 660 40.43 11.64 -10.13
CA TRP A 660 39.59 10.89 -9.18
C TRP A 660 38.09 10.90 -9.51
N GLY A 661 37.71 11.59 -10.59
CA GLY A 661 36.34 11.57 -11.13
C GLY A 661 35.35 12.39 -10.32
N ASP A 662 34.19 11.80 -10.03
CA ASP A 662 33.08 12.42 -9.30
C ASP A 662 33.18 12.30 -7.77
N ARG A 663 34.17 11.54 -7.26
CA ARG A 663 34.48 11.35 -5.83
C ARG A 663 34.53 12.66 -5.07
N ARG A 664 33.77 12.74 -3.96
CA ARG A 664 33.68 13.93 -3.08
C ARG A 664 32.92 13.63 -1.79
N GLN A 665 33.10 14.51 -0.80
CA GLN A 665 32.13 14.68 0.28
C GLN A 665 31.01 15.59 -0.22
N GLU A 666 29.75 15.23 0.02
CA GLU A 666 28.62 16.12 -0.22
C GLU A 666 27.48 15.84 0.78
N LEU A 667 27.49 16.60 1.88
CA LEU A 667 26.57 16.43 3.02
C LEU A 667 25.79 17.71 3.26
N VAL A 668 24.46 17.63 3.33
CA VAL A 668 23.60 18.72 3.79
C VAL A 668 23.29 18.55 5.27
N PHE A 669 23.42 19.65 6.03
CA PHE A 669 23.10 19.77 7.44
C PHE A 669 21.96 20.80 7.60
N ILE A 670 20.89 20.44 8.30
CA ILE A 670 19.71 21.27 8.55
C ILE A 670 19.49 21.37 10.05
N GLY A 671 19.38 22.60 10.57
CA GLY A 671 19.16 22.78 12.00
C GLY A 671 18.82 24.19 12.43
N ASN A 672 18.52 24.33 13.71
CA ASN A 672 18.07 25.57 14.34
C ASN A 672 19.26 26.28 14.98
N GLY A 673 19.75 27.37 14.36
CA GLY A 673 20.93 28.10 14.81
C GLY A 673 22.27 27.36 14.60
N ILE A 674 22.36 26.48 13.59
CA ILE A 674 23.60 25.74 13.29
C ILE A 674 24.77 26.67 12.91
N ASN A 675 25.94 26.45 13.49
CA ASN A 675 27.15 27.21 13.16
C ASN A 675 27.88 26.55 11.97
N HIS A 676 27.71 27.12 10.78
CA HIS A 676 28.25 26.58 9.52
C HIS A 676 29.78 26.49 9.52
N GLU A 677 30.47 27.44 10.15
CA GLU A 677 31.94 27.42 10.22
C GLU A 677 32.41 26.33 11.18
N LEU A 678 31.76 26.17 12.33
CA LEU A 678 32.10 25.13 13.29
C LEU A 678 31.88 23.73 12.71
N ILE A 679 30.75 23.48 12.03
CA ILE A 679 30.50 22.21 11.33
C ILE A 679 31.57 21.99 10.24
N ARG A 680 31.86 23.00 9.41
CA ARG A 680 32.93 22.93 8.39
C ARG A 680 34.28 22.58 9.00
N MET A 681 34.67 23.21 10.10
CA MET A 681 35.93 22.93 10.81
C MET A 681 35.96 21.49 11.35
N THR A 682 34.87 21.02 11.94
CA THR A 682 34.74 19.64 12.43
C THR A 682 34.87 18.62 11.30
N MET A 683 34.12 18.77 10.21
CA MET A 683 34.23 17.86 9.06
C MET A 683 35.61 17.95 8.39
N ASN A 684 36.18 19.14 8.23
CA ASN A 684 37.55 19.30 7.71
C ASN A 684 38.60 18.59 8.59
N SER A 685 38.40 18.54 9.91
CA SER A 685 39.29 17.81 10.83
C SER A 685 39.22 16.28 10.67
N CYS A 686 38.24 15.77 9.91
CA CYS A 686 38.12 14.36 9.54
C CYS A 686 38.78 14.04 8.19
N LEU A 687 39.09 15.02 7.34
CA LEU A 687 39.69 14.81 6.01
C LEU A 687 41.14 14.31 6.10
N LEU A 688 41.60 13.53 5.11
CA LEU A 688 43.01 13.16 5.00
C LEU A 688 43.93 14.40 5.03
N ASN A 689 44.96 14.33 5.86
CA ASN A 689 46.01 15.35 5.93
C ASN A 689 46.92 15.27 4.68
N ASP A 690 47.85 16.22 4.48
CA ASP A 690 48.65 16.26 3.25
C ASP A 690 49.62 15.06 3.07
N GLU A 691 50.08 14.44 4.16
CA GLU A 691 50.93 13.23 4.13
C GLU A 691 50.10 11.98 3.82
N GLU A 692 48.99 11.78 4.56
CA GLU A 692 48.03 10.69 4.32
C GLU A 692 47.43 10.76 2.91
N TRP A 693 47.08 11.95 2.42
CA TRP A 693 46.61 12.16 1.05
C TRP A 693 47.68 11.81 0.03
N SER A 694 48.95 12.10 0.30
CA SER A 694 50.06 11.71 -0.58
C SER A 694 50.23 10.18 -0.63
N GLN A 695 50.04 9.48 0.49
CA GLN A 695 50.05 8.01 0.55
C GLN A 695 48.86 7.41 -0.23
N TRP A 696 47.65 7.93 0.01
CA TRP A 696 46.42 7.54 -0.71
C TRP A 696 46.58 7.71 -2.23
N VAL A 697 47.10 8.85 -2.67
CA VAL A 697 47.36 9.13 -4.09
C VAL A 697 48.39 8.16 -4.68
N ASN A 698 49.44 7.80 -3.93
CA ASN A 698 50.45 6.85 -4.43
C ASN A 698 49.86 5.45 -4.69
N ILE A 699 49.02 4.94 -3.78
CA ILE A 699 48.33 3.64 -3.95
C ILE A 699 47.36 3.73 -5.13
N MET A 700 46.51 4.75 -5.16
CA MET A 700 45.48 4.87 -6.20
C MET A 700 46.05 5.13 -7.61
N SER A 701 47.27 5.67 -7.69
CA SER A 701 48.02 5.85 -8.95
C SER A 701 48.81 4.61 -9.40
N SER A 702 48.76 3.48 -8.67
CA SER A 702 49.43 2.25 -9.10
C SER A 702 48.72 1.61 -10.30
N ASP A 703 49.41 0.70 -11.01
CA ASP A 703 48.84 -0.09 -12.11
C ASP A 703 48.06 -1.34 -11.61
N GLU A 704 47.80 -1.44 -10.30
CA GLU A 704 47.14 -2.59 -9.66
C GLU A 704 45.60 -2.52 -9.80
N SER A 705 44.92 -3.61 -9.48
CA SER A 705 43.45 -3.65 -9.50
C SER A 705 42.84 -2.73 -8.44
N MET A 706 41.58 -2.34 -8.62
CA MET A 706 40.88 -1.53 -7.61
C MET A 706 40.68 -2.26 -6.29
N GLU A 707 40.58 -3.60 -6.32
CA GLU A 707 40.51 -4.47 -5.14
C GLU A 707 41.86 -4.49 -4.39
N ASP A 708 42.97 -4.69 -5.10
CA ASP A 708 44.33 -4.63 -4.50
C ASP A 708 44.62 -3.26 -3.87
N LYS A 709 44.12 -2.17 -4.49
CA LYS A 709 44.21 -0.81 -3.97
C LYS A 709 43.35 -0.63 -2.72
N GLN A 710 42.11 -1.11 -2.72
CA GLN A 710 41.23 -1.07 -1.56
C GLN A 710 41.85 -1.82 -0.38
N ASN A 711 42.38 -3.03 -0.59
CA ASN A 711 43.08 -3.81 0.44
C ASN A 711 44.28 -3.05 1.03
N GLN A 712 45.13 -2.44 0.19
CA GLN A 712 46.24 -1.59 0.65
C GLN A 712 45.79 -0.33 1.41
N LEU A 713 44.60 0.19 1.13
CA LEU A 713 44.04 1.35 1.82
C LEU A 713 43.44 0.97 3.18
N VAL A 714 42.80 -0.20 3.28
CA VAL A 714 42.35 -0.80 4.55
C VAL A 714 43.55 -1.11 5.47
N ASP A 715 44.63 -1.67 4.93
CA ASP A 715 45.89 -1.88 5.68
C ASP A 715 46.57 -0.56 6.12
N LEU A 716 46.33 0.55 5.42
CA LEU A 716 46.96 1.85 5.69
C LEU A 716 46.21 2.68 6.74
N PHE A 717 44.88 2.57 6.81
CA PHE A 717 44.05 3.42 7.66
C PHE A 717 43.23 2.58 8.64
N ASP A 718 43.44 2.82 9.94
CA ASP A 718 42.53 2.32 10.97
C ASP A 718 41.07 2.65 10.60
N ASP A 719 40.25 1.61 10.53
CA ASP A 719 38.84 1.70 10.18
C ASP A 719 37.96 1.26 11.36
N GLY A 720 36.90 2.03 11.57
CA GLY A 720 35.91 1.81 12.62
C GLY A 720 34.51 1.56 12.08
N PHE A 721 34.37 1.49 10.74
CA PHE A 721 33.13 1.19 10.05
C PHE A 721 33.16 -0.24 9.51
N GLU A 722 31.98 -0.87 9.48
CA GLU A 722 31.74 -2.17 8.84
C GLU A 722 32.04 -2.09 7.33
N ASP A 723 32.27 -3.25 6.71
CA ASP A 723 32.57 -3.33 5.28
C ASP A 723 31.32 -3.11 4.41
N TRP A 724 31.54 -2.55 3.23
CA TRP A 724 30.47 -2.22 2.28
C TRP A 724 30.52 -3.18 1.10
N ILE A 725 29.45 -3.93 0.91
CA ILE A 725 29.33 -4.94 -0.13
C ILE A 725 29.01 -4.27 -1.47
N ASP A 726 29.79 -4.61 -2.49
CA ASP A 726 29.57 -4.15 -3.87
C ASP A 726 28.61 -5.11 -4.60
N HIS A 727 27.30 -4.90 -4.39
CA HIS A 727 26.23 -5.75 -4.93
C HIS A 727 26.19 -5.83 -6.47
N GLU A 728 26.93 -4.98 -7.20
CA GLU A 728 27.04 -5.07 -8.66
C GLU A 728 27.96 -6.22 -9.13
N ASN A 729 28.76 -6.83 -8.24
CA ASN A 729 29.65 -7.97 -8.59
C ASN A 729 28.99 -9.37 -8.46
N ASP A 730 27.82 -9.50 -7.83
CA ASP A 730 27.22 -10.82 -7.54
C ASP A 730 26.73 -11.59 -8.79
N GLU A 731 26.53 -10.92 -9.93
CA GLU A 731 26.25 -11.60 -11.21
C GLU A 731 27.41 -12.49 -11.72
N HIS A 732 28.59 -12.44 -11.07
CA HIS A 732 29.72 -13.31 -11.39
C HIS A 732 29.99 -14.43 -10.37
N VAL A 733 29.42 -14.38 -9.17
CA VAL A 733 29.61 -15.44 -8.15
C VAL A 733 28.74 -16.67 -8.45
N HIS A 734 27.50 -16.46 -8.91
CA HIS A 734 26.58 -17.56 -9.28
C HIS A 734 27.01 -18.45 -10.46
N ASN A 735 28.15 -18.18 -11.11
CA ASN A 735 28.74 -19.05 -12.12
C ASN A 735 29.95 -19.88 -11.65
N MET A 736 30.53 -19.64 -10.46
CA MET A 736 31.70 -20.41 -10.00
C MET A 736 31.36 -21.75 -9.32
N ASP A 737 30.14 -21.92 -8.79
CA ASP A 737 29.70 -23.18 -8.18
C ASP A 737 29.30 -24.28 -9.18
N TYR A 738 29.27 -23.98 -10.48
CA TYR A 738 28.92 -24.96 -11.52
C TYR A 738 30.11 -25.57 -12.27
N GLU A 739 31.33 -25.02 -12.17
CA GLU A 739 32.52 -25.60 -12.83
C GLU A 739 33.38 -26.48 -11.89
N SER A 740 33.33 -26.30 -10.58
CA SER A 740 34.06 -27.15 -9.62
C SER A 740 33.48 -28.57 -9.48
N ALA A 741 32.21 -28.76 -9.85
CA ALA A 741 31.46 -30.01 -9.66
C ALA A 741 31.52 -31.00 -10.85
N MET A 742 32.41 -30.80 -11.83
CA MET A 742 32.52 -31.66 -13.03
C MET A 742 33.82 -32.46 -13.23
N ASP A 743 34.83 -32.30 -12.37
CA ASP A 743 36.08 -33.09 -12.46
C ASP A 743 36.15 -34.31 -11.51
N GLU A 744 35.12 -34.55 -10.66
CA GLU A 744 34.98 -35.79 -9.86
C GLU A 744 33.59 -36.45 -9.99
N ALA A 745 33.29 -37.09 -11.15
CA ALA A 745 32.12 -37.96 -11.34
C ALA A 745 32.29 -39.09 -12.39
#